data_AF-A0A6J1K3Q2-F1
#
_entry.id   AF-A0A6J1K3Q2-F1
#
_cell.length_a   1.000
_cell.length_b   1.000
_cell.length_c   1.000
_cell.angle_alpha   90.00
_cell.angle_beta   90.00
_cell.angle_gamma   90.00
#
_symmetry.space_group_name_H-M   'P 1'
#
loop_
_entity.id
_entity.type
_entity.pdbx_description
1 polymer ?
#
loop_
_entity_poly.entity_id
_entity_poly.type
_entity_poly.pdbx_seq_one_letter_code
_entity_poly.pdbx_strand_id
1 'polypeptide(L)'
;MVRLFSPRKTTLLFVIRDKTKTPLPHLESILKEDIQKIWNAVHKPDTLKDTPLSEFFNVEIFALSSYEEKEKKFKEEVAQLRQRFFRSISPGGIAGDRRGVIPASGFSFSAQQIWKTIKENKDLNLPAHKVMVATVRCEEIAKEKFNHLTTDERWLALDEAVKKGPVLGFGKTLSSIIESYFKEYDTETAFFDDEVKKAKRKQLVSRVLEFVYPSYVILLGHLRSKACVDFKKRLEQSMNDGEGFASAVRKCTKTCMLEFDQGSADAAVQLANWDPLKFREKLRHDIDMHASSVQNEKLSGMIASYEKRLAEALTSPVRSLLEASGKDTWASIRKILQHETETTISKFLVDIASFDLDQEKVESMVLNLRNHARNVVENRAREEAGKALMHMKDRFSTVFYHDNDSMPRAWTGEEDIRTITKDARAASLRVLSVLAAKRLDEKPDKIENILTSSLMNDVVSSSSSKDKSSGPSSDPLVSSKWEEVTVKDTLITPVQCKSLWRQFKAETEYMVTQAITAQEAYKRGNNWLPPPWAILAMFILGFNEIMLLLRNPLYLVVIFVVYLLSKALWIQMDVGRAFQSGTLAGLLSISSQLLPSVINLLKRLAEQAHRHTISQASRSSPPSANSRSFRSQILYSNHTNTILEPSAVTNVESSVSSNVESSSDSEIEYSSPSAGQAD
;
A
#
# COMPACT_ATOMS: atom_id res chain seq x y z
N MET A 1 -35.91 -58.36 20.19
CA MET A 1 -35.18 -59.59 20.55
C MET A 1 -36.22 -60.67 20.81
N VAL A 2 -36.36 -61.64 19.91
CA VAL A 2 -37.39 -62.69 20.01
C VAL A 2 -37.07 -63.55 21.25
N ARG A 3 -37.84 -63.38 22.33
CA ARG A 3 -37.75 -64.24 23.51
C ARG A 3 -38.53 -65.52 23.20
N LEU A 4 -37.88 -66.51 22.61
CA LEU A 4 -38.45 -67.86 22.64
C LEU A 4 -38.47 -68.35 24.09
N PHE A 5 -39.58 -68.98 24.47
CA PHE A 5 -39.79 -69.55 25.80
C PHE A 5 -38.64 -70.51 26.16
N SER A 6 -38.27 -70.60 27.43
CA SER A 6 -37.35 -71.62 27.92
C SER A 6 -37.82 -73.00 27.43
N PRO A 7 -36.91 -73.89 26.98
CA PRO A 7 -37.29 -75.16 26.35
C PRO A 7 -38.15 -75.99 27.31
N ARG A 8 -39.45 -76.04 27.02
CA ARG A 8 -40.45 -76.85 27.70
C ARG A 8 -41.21 -77.57 26.61
N LYS A 9 -41.15 -78.91 26.58
CA LYS A 9 -41.87 -79.69 25.57
C LYS A 9 -43.37 -79.58 25.78
N THR A 10 -44.03 -78.79 24.93
CA THR A 10 -45.50 -78.65 24.93
C THR A 10 -46.09 -79.65 23.96
N THR A 11 -47.13 -80.38 24.36
CA THR A 11 -47.78 -81.34 23.46
C THR A 11 -48.78 -80.62 22.56
N LEU A 12 -48.54 -80.65 21.25
CA LEU A 12 -49.48 -80.24 20.21
C LEU A 12 -50.32 -81.47 19.84
N LEU A 13 -51.54 -81.54 20.41
CA LEU A 13 -52.51 -82.60 20.10
C LEU A 13 -53.42 -82.15 18.96
N PHE A 14 -53.21 -82.71 17.77
CA PHE A 14 -54.09 -82.52 16.62
C PHE A 14 -55.20 -83.57 16.63
N VAL A 15 -56.44 -83.12 16.77
CA VAL A 15 -57.63 -83.99 16.68
C VAL A 15 -58.29 -83.77 15.32
N ILE A 16 -58.03 -84.69 14.39
CA ILE A 16 -58.64 -84.68 13.05
C ILE A 16 -60.10 -85.11 13.19
N ARG A 17 -61.01 -84.24 12.75
CA ARG A 17 -62.45 -84.50 12.73
C ARG A 17 -62.86 -85.15 11.42
N ASP A 18 -63.97 -85.88 11.47
CA ASP A 18 -64.67 -86.44 10.31
C ASP A 18 -63.75 -87.27 9.39
N LYS A 19 -63.00 -88.19 10.01
CA LYS A 19 -62.03 -89.04 9.33
C LYS A 19 -62.65 -89.81 8.16
N THR A 20 -62.08 -89.61 6.97
CA THR A 20 -62.46 -90.28 5.72
C THR A 20 -61.75 -91.65 5.56
N LYS A 21 -61.78 -92.25 4.37
CA LYS A 21 -61.15 -93.54 4.09
C LYS A 21 -59.62 -93.53 4.13
N THR A 22 -58.99 -92.34 4.20
CA THR A 22 -57.53 -92.21 4.23
C THR A 22 -56.93 -92.80 5.53
N PRO A 23 -55.89 -93.66 5.43
CA PRO A 23 -55.22 -94.20 6.61
C PRO A 23 -54.60 -93.10 7.49
N LEU A 24 -54.74 -93.24 8.81
CA LEU A 24 -54.20 -92.29 9.79
C LEU A 24 -52.67 -92.11 9.67
N PRO A 25 -51.84 -93.15 9.47
CA PRO A 25 -50.39 -92.99 9.37
C PRO A 25 -49.96 -92.04 8.24
N HIS A 26 -50.72 -92.01 7.13
CA HIS A 26 -50.42 -91.12 6.01
C HIS A 26 -50.74 -89.66 6.34
N LEU A 27 -51.91 -89.41 6.94
CA LEU A 27 -52.29 -88.07 7.42
C LEU A 27 -51.33 -87.57 8.50
N GLU A 28 -50.86 -88.46 9.37
CA GLU A 28 -49.88 -88.15 10.40
C GLU A 28 -48.53 -87.74 9.82
N SER A 29 -48.03 -88.43 8.78
CA SER A 29 -46.80 -88.04 8.08
C SER A 29 -46.92 -86.65 7.48
N ILE A 30 -48.00 -86.37 6.73
CA ILE A 30 -48.23 -85.08 6.06
C ILE A 30 -48.29 -83.95 7.08
N LEU A 31 -49.08 -84.10 8.15
CA LEU A 31 -49.20 -83.07 9.18
C LEU A 31 -47.87 -82.83 9.89
N LYS A 32 -47.11 -83.88 10.21
CA LYS A 32 -45.78 -83.74 10.82
C LYS A 32 -44.81 -83.01 9.90
N GLU A 33 -44.80 -83.33 8.61
CA GLU A 33 -43.98 -82.63 7.61
C GLU A 33 -44.35 -81.15 7.50
N ASP A 34 -45.63 -80.84 7.44
CA ASP A 34 -46.09 -79.45 7.31
C ASP A 34 -45.80 -78.62 8.56
N ILE A 35 -45.95 -79.18 9.76
CA ILE A 35 -45.55 -78.50 11.00
C ILE A 35 -44.03 -78.27 11.01
N GLN A 36 -43.24 -79.23 10.51
CA GLN A 36 -41.79 -79.07 10.39
C GLN A 36 -41.41 -77.97 9.38
N LYS A 37 -42.13 -77.86 8.25
CA LYS A 37 -41.95 -76.76 7.29
C LYS A 37 -42.25 -75.41 7.93
N ILE A 38 -43.35 -75.30 8.69
CA ILE A 38 -43.69 -74.07 9.43
C ILE A 38 -42.57 -73.72 10.42
N TRP A 39 -42.09 -74.70 11.20
CA TRP A 39 -40.99 -74.49 12.15
C TRP A 39 -39.69 -74.01 11.48
N ASN A 40 -39.39 -74.52 10.29
CA ASN A 40 -38.21 -74.13 9.52
C ASN A 40 -38.34 -72.73 8.92
N ALA A 41 -39.55 -72.30 8.55
CA ALA A 41 -39.81 -70.99 7.94
C ALA A 41 -39.85 -69.84 8.95
N VAL A 42 -40.11 -70.11 10.23
CA VAL A 42 -40.15 -69.10 11.29
C VAL A 42 -38.74 -68.55 11.57
N HIS A 43 -38.61 -67.23 11.65
CA HIS A 43 -37.36 -66.58 12.02
C HIS A 43 -36.99 -66.89 13.48
N LYS A 44 -35.86 -67.57 13.68
CA LYS A 44 -35.33 -67.99 14.98
C LYS A 44 -34.06 -67.19 15.31
N PRO A 45 -33.82 -66.82 16.59
CA PRO A 45 -32.55 -66.23 17.04
C PRO A 45 -31.36 -67.14 16.71
N ASP A 46 -30.17 -66.56 16.52
CA ASP A 46 -28.97 -67.29 16.10
C ASP A 46 -28.63 -68.48 17.02
N THR A 47 -28.94 -68.37 18.32
CA THR A 47 -28.70 -69.44 19.32
C THR A 47 -29.61 -70.66 19.16
N LEU A 48 -30.69 -70.58 18.38
CA LEU A 48 -31.73 -71.61 18.23
C LEU A 48 -32.01 -71.96 16.76
N LYS A 49 -31.15 -71.52 15.84
CA LYS A 49 -31.38 -71.63 14.39
C LYS A 49 -31.57 -73.08 13.93
N ASP A 50 -30.75 -73.98 14.46
CA ASP A 50 -30.68 -75.40 14.09
C ASP A 50 -31.45 -76.32 15.06
N THR A 51 -32.21 -75.76 16.00
CA THR A 51 -32.94 -76.55 17.00
C THR A 51 -34.13 -77.28 16.36
N PRO A 52 -34.26 -78.61 16.52
CA PRO A 52 -35.38 -79.37 15.97
C PRO A 52 -36.69 -79.08 16.71
N LEU A 53 -37.82 -79.23 16.01
CA LEU A 53 -39.17 -79.04 16.57
C LEU A 53 -39.40 -79.90 17.82
N SER A 54 -38.86 -81.12 17.83
CA SER A 54 -38.99 -82.11 18.90
C SER A 54 -38.36 -81.68 20.24
N GLU A 55 -37.55 -80.62 20.26
CA GLU A 55 -37.00 -80.03 21.48
C GLU A 55 -38.03 -79.16 22.23
N PHE A 56 -38.95 -78.52 21.49
CA PHE A 56 -39.96 -77.62 22.04
C PHE A 56 -41.37 -78.21 22.04
N PHE A 57 -41.68 -79.15 21.14
CA PHE A 57 -43.02 -79.68 20.99
C PHE A 57 -43.04 -81.21 20.84
N ASN A 58 -44.04 -81.83 21.45
CA ASN A 58 -44.44 -83.21 21.15
C ASN A 58 -45.64 -83.15 20.21
N VAL A 59 -45.56 -83.75 19.03
CA VAL A 59 -46.67 -83.75 18.06
C VAL A 59 -47.44 -85.06 18.17
N GLU A 60 -48.68 -84.96 18.59
CA GLU A 60 -49.60 -86.09 18.81
C GLU A 60 -50.82 -85.94 17.91
N ILE A 61 -51.21 -87.02 17.24
CA ILE A 61 -52.30 -86.98 16.27
C ILE A 61 -53.34 -88.02 16.64
N PHE A 62 -54.59 -87.59 16.74
CA PHE A 62 -55.75 -88.43 16.98
C PHE A 62 -56.80 -88.15 15.92
N ALA A 63 -57.57 -89.16 15.51
CA ALA A 63 -58.62 -88.97 14.52
C ALA A 63 -59.95 -89.49 15.04
N LEU A 64 -60.99 -88.71 14.81
CA LEU A 64 -62.36 -88.99 15.16
C LEU A 64 -63.18 -89.21 13.88
N SER A 65 -64.00 -90.25 13.89
CA SER A 65 -64.96 -90.54 12.82
C SER A 65 -66.02 -89.42 12.71
N SER A 66 -66.75 -89.35 11.60
CA SER A 66 -67.88 -88.39 11.51
C SER A 66 -68.92 -88.70 12.59
N TYR A 67 -69.29 -87.69 13.37
CA TYR A 67 -70.34 -87.83 14.40
C TYR A 67 -71.69 -88.16 13.76
N GLU A 68 -72.01 -87.47 12.67
CA GLU A 68 -73.30 -87.59 11.97
C GLU A 68 -73.45 -88.97 11.31
N GLU A 69 -72.38 -89.48 10.67
CA GLU A 69 -72.45 -90.76 9.95
C GLU A 69 -72.19 -91.97 10.85
N LYS A 70 -71.33 -91.83 11.87
CA LYS A 70 -70.78 -92.95 12.66
C LYS A 70 -70.73 -92.61 14.15
N GLU A 71 -71.87 -92.17 14.69
CA GLU A 71 -72.01 -91.69 16.08
C GLU A 71 -71.43 -92.65 17.13
N LYS A 72 -71.77 -93.95 17.06
CA LYS A 72 -71.28 -94.95 18.03
C LYS A 72 -69.75 -95.03 18.04
N LYS A 73 -69.15 -95.10 16.85
CA LYS A 73 -67.70 -95.19 16.68
C LYS A 73 -67.00 -93.89 17.13
N PHE A 74 -67.58 -92.73 16.83
CA PHE A 74 -67.07 -91.46 17.35
C PHE A 74 -67.08 -91.43 18.88
N LYS A 75 -68.17 -91.84 19.53
CA LYS A 75 -68.26 -91.86 21.00
C LYS A 75 -67.24 -92.82 21.62
N GLU A 76 -67.00 -93.97 21.00
CA GLU A 76 -65.93 -94.90 21.38
C GLU A 76 -64.54 -94.27 21.25
N GLU A 77 -64.23 -93.63 20.13
CA GLU A 77 -62.95 -92.96 19.87
C GLU A 77 -62.73 -91.76 20.82
N VAL A 78 -63.79 -90.98 21.13
CA VAL A 78 -63.74 -89.92 22.15
C VAL A 78 -63.50 -90.50 23.54
N ALA A 79 -64.11 -91.64 23.88
CA ALA A 79 -63.85 -92.30 25.15
C ALA A 79 -62.40 -92.78 25.25
N GLN A 80 -61.81 -93.30 24.16
CA GLN A 80 -60.39 -93.64 24.08
C GLN A 80 -59.50 -92.41 24.29
N LEU A 81 -59.82 -91.29 23.63
CA LEU A 81 -59.09 -90.04 23.81
C LEU A 81 -59.18 -89.54 25.26
N ARG A 82 -60.38 -89.60 25.87
CA ARG A 82 -60.61 -89.25 27.28
C ARG A 82 -59.78 -90.12 28.23
N GLN A 83 -59.69 -91.43 27.98
CA GLN A 83 -58.83 -92.33 28.76
C GLN A 83 -57.35 -91.92 28.65
N ARG A 84 -56.92 -91.47 27.47
CA ARG A 84 -55.56 -90.97 27.24
C ARG A 84 -55.27 -89.69 28.05
N PHE A 85 -56.27 -88.83 28.26
CA PHE A 85 -56.17 -87.67 29.17
C PHE A 85 -56.12 -88.07 30.66
N PHE A 86 -56.87 -89.08 31.09
CA PHE A 86 -56.78 -89.56 32.48
C PHE A 86 -55.40 -90.15 32.81
N ARG A 87 -54.75 -90.77 31.83
CA ARG A 87 -53.37 -91.28 31.94
C ARG A 87 -52.31 -90.25 31.53
N SER A 88 -52.70 -88.98 31.37
CA SER A 88 -51.83 -87.93 30.79
C SER A 88 -50.57 -87.65 31.58
N ILE A 89 -50.61 -87.84 32.91
CA ILE A 89 -49.51 -87.55 33.84
C ILE A 89 -48.54 -88.72 34.04
N SER A 90 -48.81 -89.88 33.44
CA SER A 90 -47.93 -91.05 33.46
C SER A 90 -46.75 -90.87 32.48
N PRO A 91 -45.59 -91.53 32.67
CA PRO A 91 -44.49 -91.50 31.71
C PRO A 91 -44.98 -91.91 30.30
N GLY A 92 -44.79 -91.03 29.30
CA GLY A 92 -45.32 -91.23 27.94
C GLY A 92 -46.78 -90.77 27.72
N GLY A 93 -47.39 -90.07 28.69
CA GLY A 93 -48.72 -89.49 28.58
C GLY A 93 -48.78 -88.16 27.79
N ILE A 94 -49.99 -87.64 27.55
CA ILE A 94 -50.22 -86.41 26.75
C ILE A 94 -49.68 -85.16 27.46
N ALA A 95 -49.62 -85.14 28.79
CA ALA A 95 -49.07 -83.99 29.51
C ALA A 95 -47.56 -83.94 29.24
N GLY A 96 -47.11 -82.88 28.56
CA GLY A 96 -45.72 -82.69 28.14
C GLY A 96 -44.73 -82.53 29.31
N ASP A 97 -43.61 -81.85 29.06
CA ASP A 97 -42.60 -81.66 30.10
C ASP A 97 -43.15 -80.87 31.29
N ARG A 98 -42.96 -81.41 32.51
CA ARG A 98 -43.44 -80.83 33.77
C ARG A 98 -42.45 -79.84 34.39
N ARG A 99 -41.32 -79.57 33.71
CA ARG A 99 -40.39 -78.51 34.11
C ARG A 99 -41.08 -77.14 34.06
N GLY A 100 -41.32 -76.55 35.24
CA GLY A 100 -41.89 -75.21 35.37
C GLY A 100 -43.42 -75.14 35.49
N VAL A 101 -44.05 -76.19 36.01
CA VAL A 101 -45.47 -76.17 36.44
C VAL A 101 -45.67 -75.09 37.51
N ILE A 102 -46.67 -74.24 37.29
CA ILE A 102 -47.04 -73.16 38.22
C ILE A 102 -48.17 -73.69 39.12
N PRO A 103 -48.15 -73.41 40.44
CA PRO A 103 -49.30 -73.68 41.30
C PRO A 103 -50.57 -73.01 40.74
N ALA A 104 -51.74 -73.64 40.93
CA ALA A 104 -53.00 -73.08 40.43
C ALA A 104 -53.25 -71.64 40.92
N SER A 105 -52.80 -71.30 42.13
CA SER A 105 -52.87 -69.95 42.70
C SER A 105 -52.06 -68.90 41.92
N GLY A 106 -50.99 -69.30 41.24
CA GLY A 106 -50.14 -68.40 40.44
C GLY A 106 -50.53 -68.29 38.97
N PHE A 107 -51.50 -69.07 38.50
CA PHE A 107 -51.86 -69.12 37.08
C PHE A 107 -52.42 -67.78 36.56
N SER A 108 -53.30 -67.13 37.31
CA SER A 108 -53.93 -65.86 36.90
C SER A 108 -52.89 -64.76 36.66
N PHE A 109 -51.93 -64.61 37.57
CA PHE A 109 -50.84 -63.66 37.46
C PHE A 109 -49.94 -63.96 36.25
N SER A 110 -49.58 -65.24 36.06
CA SER A 110 -48.77 -65.66 34.91
C SER A 110 -49.49 -65.39 33.58
N ALA A 111 -50.79 -65.68 33.49
CA ALA A 111 -51.59 -65.43 32.29
C ALA A 111 -51.69 -63.92 31.97
N GLN A 112 -51.86 -63.06 32.98
CA GLN A 112 -51.87 -61.61 32.79
C GLN A 112 -50.54 -61.08 32.24
N GLN A 113 -49.40 -61.59 32.74
CA GLN A 113 -48.08 -61.20 32.24
C GLN A 113 -47.83 -61.68 30.80
N ILE A 114 -48.24 -62.92 30.48
CA ILE A 114 -48.18 -63.44 29.11
C ILE A 114 -49.02 -62.56 28.19
N TRP A 115 -50.24 -62.21 28.59
CA TRP A 115 -51.14 -61.38 27.80
C TRP A 115 -50.59 -59.96 27.60
N LYS A 116 -50.03 -59.35 28.65
CA LYS A 116 -49.37 -58.05 28.55
C LYS A 116 -48.24 -58.08 27.52
N THR A 117 -47.40 -59.12 27.58
CA THR A 117 -46.29 -59.32 26.63
C THR A 117 -46.78 -59.47 25.18
N ILE A 118 -47.88 -60.22 24.97
CA ILE A 118 -48.49 -60.38 23.63
C ILE A 118 -49.01 -59.04 23.12
N LYS A 119 -49.74 -58.28 23.95
CA LYS A 119 -50.36 -57.00 23.56
C LYS A 119 -49.34 -55.91 23.22
N GLU A 120 -48.21 -55.88 23.93
CA GLU A 120 -47.16 -54.88 23.73
C GLU A 120 -46.18 -55.23 22.60
N ASN A 121 -46.28 -56.43 22.01
CA ASN A 121 -45.35 -56.91 20.99
C ASN A 121 -45.64 -56.26 19.62
N LYS A 122 -44.69 -55.42 19.16
CA LYS A 122 -44.75 -54.74 17.86
C LYS A 122 -44.70 -55.69 16.67
N ASP A 123 -44.06 -56.85 16.80
CA ASP A 123 -43.92 -57.83 15.70
C ASP A 123 -45.27 -58.52 15.38
N LEU A 124 -46.22 -58.51 16.32
CA LEU A 124 -47.59 -58.97 16.12
C LEU A 124 -48.51 -57.89 15.54
N ASN A 125 -48.03 -56.65 15.42
CA ASN A 125 -48.78 -55.53 14.83
C ASN A 125 -48.66 -55.58 13.31
N LEU A 126 -49.27 -56.59 12.70
CA LEU A 126 -49.31 -56.74 11.24
C LEU A 126 -50.28 -55.70 10.67
N PRO A 127 -49.83 -54.75 9.82
CA PRO A 127 -50.73 -53.85 9.13
C PRO A 127 -51.77 -54.66 8.36
N ALA A 128 -53.00 -54.16 8.29
CA ALA A 128 -53.99 -54.75 7.39
C ALA A 128 -53.38 -54.82 5.98
N HIS A 129 -53.54 -55.96 5.29
CA HIS A 129 -52.94 -56.21 3.96
C HIS A 129 -53.18 -55.04 2.98
N LYS A 130 -54.34 -54.37 3.08
CA LYS A 130 -54.69 -53.16 2.32
C LYS A 130 -53.69 -52.01 2.52
N VAL A 131 -53.29 -51.73 3.76
CA VAL A 131 -52.34 -50.65 4.11
C VAL A 131 -50.93 -51.01 3.63
N MET A 132 -50.54 -52.28 3.75
CA MET A 132 -49.25 -52.77 3.25
C MET A 132 -49.14 -52.59 1.72
N VAL A 133 -50.15 -53.05 0.96
CA VAL A 133 -50.18 -52.89 -0.50
C VAL A 133 -50.20 -51.42 -0.90
N ALA A 134 -51.02 -50.60 -0.24
CA ALA A 134 -51.06 -49.15 -0.49
C ALA A 134 -49.69 -48.50 -0.26
N THR A 135 -48.94 -48.91 0.76
CA THR A 135 -47.63 -48.35 1.09
C THR A 135 -46.62 -48.60 -0.01
N VAL A 136 -46.54 -49.84 -0.50
CA VAL A 136 -45.63 -50.22 -1.59
C VAL A 136 -46.03 -49.50 -2.88
N ARG A 137 -47.31 -49.53 -3.26
CA ARG A 137 -47.78 -48.92 -4.51
C ARG A 137 -47.66 -47.41 -4.53
N CYS A 138 -48.05 -46.72 -3.46
CA CYS A 138 -47.90 -45.26 -3.38
C CYS A 138 -46.43 -44.83 -3.41
N GLU A 139 -45.51 -45.66 -2.93
CA GLU A 139 -44.07 -45.41 -2.99
C GLU A 139 -43.49 -45.64 -4.38
N GLU A 140 -43.89 -46.71 -5.07
CA GLU A 140 -43.51 -46.98 -6.47
C GLU A 140 -43.96 -45.82 -7.37
N ILE A 141 -45.23 -45.41 -7.28
CA ILE A 141 -45.78 -44.29 -8.05
C ILE A 141 -45.01 -43.00 -7.72
N ALA A 142 -44.77 -42.70 -6.44
CA ALA A 142 -43.98 -41.51 -6.07
C ALA A 142 -42.58 -41.52 -6.70
N LYS A 143 -41.90 -42.68 -6.68
CA LYS A 143 -40.57 -42.84 -7.26
C LYS A 143 -40.59 -42.68 -8.78
N GLU A 144 -41.61 -43.23 -9.45
CA GLU A 144 -41.80 -43.07 -10.88
C GLU A 144 -42.00 -41.60 -11.27
N LYS A 145 -42.93 -40.90 -10.59
CA LYS A 145 -43.18 -39.47 -10.85
C LYS A 145 -41.94 -38.61 -10.61
N PHE A 146 -41.17 -38.92 -9.57
CA PHE A 146 -39.88 -38.25 -9.33
C PHE A 146 -38.90 -38.49 -10.48
N ASN A 147 -38.74 -39.74 -10.93
CA ASN A 147 -37.83 -40.06 -12.03
C ASN A 147 -38.25 -39.37 -13.34
N HIS A 148 -39.54 -39.35 -13.66
CA HIS A 148 -40.04 -38.65 -14.85
C HIS A 148 -39.77 -37.14 -14.77
N LEU A 149 -39.93 -36.52 -13.60
CA LEU A 149 -39.55 -35.11 -13.40
C LEU A 149 -38.05 -34.88 -13.66
N THR A 150 -37.17 -35.78 -13.19
CA THR A 150 -35.72 -35.61 -13.38
C THR A 150 -35.29 -35.64 -14.85
N THR A 151 -36.11 -36.26 -15.72
CA THR A 151 -35.88 -36.35 -17.17
C THR A 151 -36.81 -35.43 -17.99
N ASP A 152 -37.65 -34.60 -17.35
CA ASP A 152 -38.58 -33.71 -18.05
C ASP A 152 -37.79 -32.64 -18.83
N GLU A 153 -38.04 -32.56 -20.14
CA GLU A 153 -37.34 -31.61 -21.03
C GLU A 153 -37.54 -30.15 -20.62
N ARG A 154 -38.72 -29.80 -20.10
CA ARG A 154 -39.04 -28.43 -19.64
C ARG A 154 -38.24 -28.09 -18.39
N TRP A 155 -38.06 -29.06 -17.48
CA TRP A 155 -37.19 -28.89 -16.30
C TRP A 155 -35.74 -28.74 -16.72
N LEU A 156 -35.22 -29.65 -17.57
CA LEU A 156 -33.83 -29.62 -18.02
C LEU A 156 -33.50 -28.31 -18.75
N ALA A 157 -34.41 -27.82 -19.61
CA ALA A 157 -34.26 -26.54 -20.28
C ALA A 157 -34.23 -25.37 -19.29
N LEU A 158 -35.06 -25.40 -18.25
CA LEU A 158 -35.09 -24.37 -17.21
C LEU A 158 -33.80 -24.38 -16.37
N ASP A 159 -33.31 -25.56 -15.97
CA ASP A 159 -32.07 -25.73 -15.21
C ASP A 159 -30.85 -25.21 -16.01
N GLU A 160 -30.76 -25.56 -17.30
CA GLU A 160 -29.70 -25.05 -18.18
C GLU A 160 -29.79 -23.54 -18.42
N ALA A 161 -30.99 -22.98 -18.50
CA ALA A 161 -31.17 -21.53 -18.62
C ALA A 161 -30.67 -20.80 -17.36
N VAL A 162 -30.96 -21.34 -16.17
CA VAL A 162 -30.53 -20.75 -14.90
C VAL A 162 -29.02 -20.80 -14.72
N LYS A 163 -28.34 -21.85 -15.18
CA LYS A 163 -26.87 -21.92 -15.17
C LYS A 163 -26.20 -20.85 -16.03
N LYS A 164 -26.89 -20.35 -17.06
CA LYS A 164 -26.39 -19.29 -17.95
C LYS A 164 -26.64 -17.90 -17.41
N GLY A 165 -27.67 -17.70 -16.59
CA GLY A 165 -27.98 -16.40 -16.01
C GLY A 165 -29.37 -16.31 -15.39
N PRO A 166 -29.80 -15.09 -15.03
CA PRO A 166 -31.10 -14.88 -14.41
C PRO A 166 -32.25 -15.13 -15.39
N VAL A 167 -33.19 -15.98 -15.00
CA VAL A 167 -34.36 -16.36 -15.80
C VAL A 167 -35.61 -15.72 -15.21
N LEU A 168 -36.38 -15.02 -16.06
CA LEU A 168 -37.67 -14.45 -15.68
C LEU A 168 -38.78 -15.51 -15.68
N GLY A 169 -39.69 -15.44 -14.72
CA GLY A 169 -40.79 -16.39 -14.55
C GLY A 169 -40.34 -17.75 -14.00
N PHE A 170 -39.17 -17.84 -13.37
CA PHE A 170 -38.62 -19.11 -12.88
C PHE A 170 -39.58 -19.80 -11.91
N GLY A 171 -40.07 -19.08 -10.89
CA GLY A 171 -40.92 -19.65 -9.85
C GLY A 171 -42.26 -20.16 -10.41
N LYS A 172 -42.87 -19.41 -11.33
CA LYS A 172 -44.12 -19.80 -12.01
C LYS A 172 -43.93 -21.03 -12.90
N THR A 173 -42.85 -21.06 -13.69
CA THR A 173 -42.56 -22.16 -14.62
C THR A 173 -42.27 -23.44 -13.83
N LEU A 174 -41.42 -23.35 -12.82
CA LEU A 174 -41.07 -24.49 -11.96
C LEU A 174 -42.30 -25.01 -11.19
N SER A 175 -43.11 -24.11 -10.63
CA SER A 175 -44.35 -24.51 -9.94
C SER A 175 -45.31 -25.25 -10.89
N SER A 176 -45.46 -24.78 -12.13
CA SER A 176 -46.31 -25.43 -13.13
C SER A 176 -45.83 -26.84 -13.50
N ILE A 177 -44.51 -27.05 -13.60
CA ILE A 177 -43.94 -28.38 -13.90
C ILE A 177 -44.15 -29.32 -12.70
N ILE A 178 -43.85 -28.86 -11.49
CA ILE A 178 -44.00 -29.68 -10.28
C ILE A 178 -45.47 -30.04 -10.03
N GLU A 179 -46.40 -29.09 -10.23
CA GLU A 179 -47.83 -29.33 -10.05
C GLU A 179 -48.40 -30.36 -11.02
N SER A 180 -47.89 -30.48 -12.26
CA SER A 180 -48.38 -31.51 -13.19
C SER A 180 -48.10 -32.91 -12.66
N TYR A 181 -46.89 -33.15 -12.14
CA TYR A 181 -46.51 -34.44 -11.57
C TYR A 181 -47.25 -34.77 -10.27
N PHE A 182 -47.54 -33.76 -9.44
CA PHE A 182 -48.33 -33.97 -8.23
C PHE A 182 -49.80 -34.27 -8.54
N LYS A 183 -50.39 -33.65 -9.57
CA LYS A 183 -51.74 -34.00 -10.03
C LYS A 183 -51.80 -35.44 -10.54
N GLU A 184 -50.80 -35.87 -11.32
CA GLU A 184 -50.72 -37.27 -11.77
C GLU A 184 -50.63 -38.26 -10.60
N TYR A 185 -49.77 -37.97 -9.61
CA TYR A 185 -49.68 -38.76 -8.38
C TYR A 185 -51.02 -38.85 -7.65
N ASP A 186 -51.70 -37.71 -7.48
CA ASP A 186 -52.99 -37.63 -6.79
C ASP A 186 -54.09 -38.42 -7.54
N THR A 187 -54.04 -38.45 -8.88
CA THR A 187 -54.97 -39.26 -9.69
C THR A 187 -54.71 -40.76 -9.59
N GLU A 188 -53.44 -41.19 -9.66
CA GLU A 188 -53.09 -42.61 -9.62
C GLU A 188 -53.26 -43.23 -8.23
N THR A 189 -53.15 -42.42 -7.17
CA THR A 189 -53.28 -42.88 -5.79
C THR A 189 -54.67 -42.72 -5.19
N ALA A 190 -55.65 -42.26 -5.98
CA ALA A 190 -56.99 -41.89 -5.51
C ALA A 190 -57.71 -43.01 -4.72
N PHE A 191 -57.50 -44.27 -5.08
CA PHE A 191 -58.19 -45.44 -4.52
C PHE A 191 -57.48 -46.07 -3.30
N PHE A 192 -56.27 -45.61 -2.95
CA PHE A 192 -55.52 -46.13 -1.82
C PHE A 192 -55.92 -45.48 -0.50
N ASP A 193 -55.37 -46.02 0.60
CA ASP A 193 -55.58 -45.49 1.93
C ASP A 193 -55.15 -44.01 2.05
N ASP A 194 -56.01 -43.20 2.66
CA ASP A 194 -55.84 -41.75 2.74
C ASP A 194 -54.63 -41.31 3.54
N GLU A 195 -54.27 -42.04 4.61
CA GLU A 195 -53.13 -41.71 5.45
C GLU A 195 -51.83 -42.07 4.72
N VAL A 196 -51.81 -43.25 4.08
CA VAL A 196 -50.66 -43.69 3.28
C VAL A 196 -50.39 -42.75 2.12
N LYS A 197 -51.41 -42.39 1.33
CA LYS A 197 -51.23 -41.53 0.15
C LYS A 197 -50.74 -40.13 0.54
N LYS A 198 -51.31 -39.53 1.60
CA LYS A 198 -50.86 -38.21 2.10
C LYS A 198 -49.42 -38.25 2.61
N ALA A 199 -49.06 -39.31 3.35
CA ALA A 199 -47.70 -39.48 3.87
C ALA A 199 -46.67 -39.61 2.74
N LYS A 200 -46.96 -40.46 1.73
CA LYS A 200 -46.07 -40.67 0.58
C LYS A 200 -46.02 -39.44 -0.34
N ARG A 201 -47.14 -38.72 -0.51
CA ARG A 201 -47.16 -37.42 -1.20
C ARG A 201 -46.24 -36.40 -0.53
N LYS A 202 -46.28 -36.29 0.80
CA LYS A 202 -45.40 -35.37 1.54
C LYS A 202 -43.93 -35.72 1.36
N GLN A 203 -43.59 -37.01 1.34
CA GLN A 203 -42.23 -37.49 1.05
C GLN A 203 -41.79 -37.12 -0.37
N LEU A 204 -42.68 -37.29 -1.36
CA LEU A 204 -42.44 -36.89 -2.74
C LEU A 204 -42.18 -35.37 -2.86
N VAL A 205 -43.01 -34.54 -2.21
CA VAL A 205 -42.83 -33.08 -2.19
C VAL A 205 -41.46 -32.71 -1.64
N SER A 206 -41.04 -33.27 -0.50
CA SER A 206 -39.73 -32.97 0.10
C SER A 206 -38.59 -33.32 -0.86
N ARG A 207 -38.66 -34.51 -1.48
CA ARG A 207 -37.62 -35.00 -2.41
C ARG A 207 -37.52 -34.14 -3.67
N VAL A 208 -38.65 -33.69 -4.22
CA VAL A 208 -38.68 -32.79 -5.38
C VAL A 208 -38.06 -31.44 -5.01
N LEU A 209 -38.48 -30.85 -3.87
CA LEU A 209 -37.94 -29.56 -3.42
C LEU A 209 -36.43 -29.61 -3.17
N GLU A 210 -35.92 -30.69 -2.56
CA GLU A 210 -34.49 -30.91 -2.37
C GLU A 210 -33.72 -31.00 -3.70
N PHE A 211 -34.32 -31.63 -4.71
CA PHE A 211 -33.72 -31.78 -6.04
C PHE A 211 -33.64 -30.46 -6.81
N VAL A 212 -34.68 -29.62 -6.74
CA VAL A 212 -34.75 -28.36 -7.51
C VAL A 212 -34.11 -27.15 -6.78
N TYR A 213 -33.83 -27.29 -5.49
CA TYR A 213 -33.24 -26.22 -4.65
C TYR A 213 -31.88 -25.69 -5.14
N PRO A 214 -30.93 -26.52 -5.65
CA PRO A 214 -29.68 -26.02 -6.19
C PRO A 214 -29.86 -24.98 -7.31
N SER A 215 -30.81 -25.19 -8.22
CA SER A 215 -31.09 -24.26 -9.33
C SER A 215 -31.66 -22.93 -8.79
N TYR A 216 -32.52 -22.97 -7.77
CA TYR A 216 -32.99 -21.76 -7.08
C TYR A 216 -31.83 -20.95 -6.46
N VAL A 217 -30.88 -21.63 -5.81
CA VAL A 217 -29.68 -20.99 -5.24
C VAL A 217 -28.82 -20.34 -6.32
N ILE A 218 -28.63 -21.01 -7.46
CA ILE A 218 -27.89 -20.46 -8.61
C ILE A 218 -28.57 -19.19 -9.15
N LEU A 219 -29.89 -19.23 -9.33
CA LEU A 219 -30.67 -18.07 -9.77
C LEU A 219 -30.51 -16.86 -8.84
N LEU A 220 -30.68 -17.05 -7.53
CA LEU A 220 -30.48 -15.96 -6.56
C LEU A 220 -29.03 -15.46 -6.55
N GLY A 221 -28.06 -16.36 -6.78
CA GLY A 221 -26.67 -16.02 -6.99
C GLY A 221 -26.48 -15.06 -8.17
N HIS A 222 -27.08 -15.36 -9.32
CA HIS A 222 -27.03 -14.49 -10.50
C HIS A 222 -27.72 -13.15 -10.28
N LEU A 223 -28.91 -13.14 -9.64
CA LEU A 223 -29.61 -11.89 -9.32
C LEU A 223 -28.78 -10.99 -8.40
N ARG A 224 -28.13 -11.57 -7.38
CA ARG A 224 -27.23 -10.83 -6.50
C ARG A 224 -26.04 -10.26 -7.27
N SER A 225 -25.35 -11.09 -8.06
CA SER A 225 -24.19 -10.65 -8.85
C SER A 225 -24.56 -9.52 -9.81
N LYS A 226 -25.72 -9.63 -10.48
CA LYS A 226 -26.26 -8.57 -11.34
C LYS A 226 -26.52 -7.29 -10.56
N ALA A 227 -27.23 -7.36 -9.43
CA ALA A 227 -27.52 -6.20 -8.60
C ALA A 227 -26.25 -5.50 -8.08
N CYS A 228 -25.20 -6.27 -7.73
CA CYS A 228 -23.90 -5.73 -7.37
C CYS A 228 -23.22 -4.98 -8.53
N VAL A 229 -23.21 -5.56 -9.74
CA VAL A 229 -22.63 -4.91 -10.92
C VAL A 229 -23.40 -3.64 -11.28
N ASP A 230 -24.72 -3.70 -11.25
CA ASP A 230 -25.58 -2.54 -11.54
C ASP A 230 -25.41 -1.44 -10.48
N PHE A 231 -25.21 -1.81 -9.20
CA PHE A 231 -24.89 -0.84 -8.15
C PHE A 231 -23.60 -0.07 -8.46
N LYS A 232 -22.51 -0.79 -8.81
CA LYS A 232 -21.22 -0.16 -9.15
C LYS A 232 -21.35 0.83 -10.29
N LYS A 233 -21.96 0.40 -11.40
CA LYS A 233 -22.17 1.23 -12.59
C LYS A 233 -23.01 2.48 -12.29
N ARG A 234 -24.10 2.33 -11.54
CA ARG A 234 -24.99 3.45 -11.18
C ARG A 234 -24.35 4.40 -10.19
N LEU A 235 -23.55 3.89 -9.26
CA LEU A 235 -22.80 4.72 -8.32
C LEU A 235 -21.78 5.57 -9.08
N GLU A 236 -20.98 4.97 -9.96
CA GLU A 236 -20.04 5.69 -10.82
C GLU A 236 -20.73 6.77 -11.67
N GLN A 237 -21.87 6.43 -12.29
CA GLN A 237 -22.63 7.38 -13.08
C GLN A 237 -23.20 8.54 -12.25
N SER A 238 -23.81 8.25 -11.10
CA SER A 238 -24.39 9.30 -10.24
C SER A 238 -23.31 10.25 -9.70
N MET A 239 -22.11 9.73 -9.45
CA MET A 239 -20.96 10.55 -9.07
C MET A 239 -20.46 11.44 -10.22
N ASN A 240 -20.48 10.96 -11.46
CA ASN A 240 -20.15 11.76 -12.64
C ASN A 240 -21.21 12.84 -12.93
N ASP A 241 -22.48 12.58 -12.57
CA ASP A 241 -23.59 13.52 -12.69
C ASP A 241 -23.58 14.61 -11.58
N GLY A 242 -22.63 14.55 -10.65
CA GLY A 242 -22.47 15.53 -9.57
C GLY A 242 -23.40 15.33 -8.38
N GLU A 243 -24.05 14.18 -8.24
CA GLU A 243 -24.86 13.85 -7.06
C GLU A 243 -23.94 13.65 -5.83
N GLY A 244 -24.36 14.15 -4.66
CA GLY A 244 -23.59 13.98 -3.42
C GLY A 244 -23.45 12.50 -3.04
N PHE A 245 -22.26 12.08 -2.61
CA PHE A 245 -21.89 10.67 -2.42
C PHE A 245 -22.90 9.87 -1.57
N ALA A 246 -23.28 10.38 -0.40
CA ALA A 246 -24.22 9.69 0.48
C ALA A 246 -25.64 9.58 -0.11
N SER A 247 -26.09 10.59 -0.87
CA SER A 247 -27.36 10.53 -1.61
C SER A 247 -27.31 9.47 -2.70
N ALA A 248 -26.23 9.50 -3.51
CA ALA A 248 -26.01 8.55 -4.59
C ALA A 248 -25.99 7.11 -4.07
N VAL A 249 -25.24 6.82 -3.00
CA VAL A 249 -25.22 5.50 -2.36
C VAL A 249 -26.61 5.10 -1.90
N ARG A 250 -27.33 5.94 -1.12
CA ARG A 250 -28.68 5.60 -0.62
C ARG A 250 -29.65 5.29 -1.76
N LYS A 251 -29.65 6.11 -2.81
CA LYS A 251 -30.50 5.95 -4.00
C LYS A 251 -30.15 4.68 -4.77
N CYS A 252 -28.88 4.47 -5.11
CA CYS A 252 -28.41 3.28 -5.82
C CYS A 252 -28.70 2.00 -5.03
N THR A 253 -28.45 2.00 -3.71
CA THR A 253 -28.76 0.85 -2.86
C THR A 253 -30.27 0.57 -2.86
N LYS A 254 -31.11 1.59 -2.68
CA LYS A 254 -32.58 1.39 -2.69
C LYS A 254 -33.06 0.77 -4.01
N THR A 255 -32.56 1.26 -5.14
CA THR A 255 -32.92 0.75 -6.48
C THR A 255 -32.45 -0.69 -6.66
N CYS A 256 -31.18 -1.00 -6.36
CA CYS A 256 -30.66 -2.36 -6.54
C CYS A 256 -31.32 -3.38 -5.60
N MET A 257 -31.64 -2.97 -4.36
CA MET A 257 -32.39 -3.83 -3.44
C MET A 257 -33.81 -4.10 -3.93
N LEU A 258 -34.50 -3.08 -4.49
CA LEU A 258 -35.82 -3.25 -5.09
C LEU A 258 -35.79 -4.22 -6.27
N GLU A 259 -34.81 -4.09 -7.17
CA GLU A 259 -34.65 -4.98 -8.33
C GLU A 259 -34.37 -6.42 -7.89
N PHE A 260 -33.57 -6.62 -6.85
CA PHE A 260 -33.33 -7.93 -6.25
C PHE A 260 -34.60 -8.49 -5.58
N ASP A 261 -35.33 -7.67 -4.82
CA ASP A 261 -36.57 -8.06 -4.14
C ASP A 261 -37.64 -8.46 -5.18
N GLN A 262 -37.72 -7.77 -6.32
CA GLN A 262 -38.59 -8.13 -7.45
C GLN A 262 -38.16 -9.45 -8.12
N GLY A 263 -36.87 -9.61 -8.42
CA GLY A 263 -36.35 -10.85 -9.03
C GLY A 263 -36.49 -12.07 -8.11
N SER A 264 -36.32 -11.89 -6.80
CA SER A 264 -36.49 -12.96 -5.81
C SER A 264 -37.97 -13.32 -5.60
N ALA A 265 -38.88 -12.35 -5.67
CA ALA A 265 -40.32 -12.62 -5.65
C ALA A 265 -40.78 -13.43 -6.88
N ASP A 266 -40.23 -13.14 -8.07
CA ASP A 266 -40.48 -13.93 -9.30
C ASP A 266 -39.92 -15.36 -9.21
N ALA A 267 -38.85 -15.57 -8.44
CA ALA A 267 -38.27 -16.88 -8.19
C ALA A 267 -39.04 -17.73 -7.16
N ALA A 268 -40.06 -17.19 -6.50
CA ALA A 268 -40.81 -17.90 -5.46
C ALA A 268 -41.61 -19.08 -6.03
N VAL A 269 -41.41 -20.26 -5.44
CA VAL A 269 -42.12 -21.49 -5.81
C VAL A 269 -43.28 -21.70 -4.83
N GLN A 270 -44.51 -21.87 -5.31
CA GLN A 270 -45.72 -21.87 -4.47
C GLN A 270 -45.70 -22.94 -3.36
N LEU A 271 -45.06 -24.08 -3.63
CA LEU A 271 -44.99 -25.21 -2.72
C LEU A 271 -43.78 -25.15 -1.77
N ALA A 272 -42.90 -24.16 -1.95
CA ALA A 272 -41.66 -24.03 -1.19
C ALA A 272 -41.68 -22.76 -0.34
N ASN A 273 -41.39 -22.90 0.96
CA ASN A 273 -41.16 -21.78 1.87
C ASN A 273 -39.66 -21.44 1.91
N TRP A 274 -39.02 -21.27 0.75
CA TRP A 274 -37.61 -20.90 0.69
C TRP A 274 -37.44 -19.41 0.98
N ASP A 275 -36.46 -19.11 1.83
CA ASP A 275 -36.21 -17.76 2.32
C ASP A 275 -35.06 -17.08 1.55
N PRO A 276 -35.34 -16.00 0.77
CA PRO A 276 -34.31 -15.25 0.07
C PRO A 276 -33.54 -14.28 1.00
N LEU A 277 -33.93 -14.12 2.27
CA LEU A 277 -33.35 -13.12 3.19
C LEU A 277 -31.83 -13.26 3.32
N LYS A 278 -31.30 -14.48 3.38
CA LYS A 278 -29.84 -14.71 3.45
C LYS A 278 -29.09 -14.14 2.24
N PHE A 279 -29.67 -14.20 1.05
CA PHE A 279 -29.07 -13.64 -0.16
C PHE A 279 -29.23 -12.12 -0.20
N ARG A 280 -30.36 -11.62 0.30
CA ARG A 280 -30.65 -10.19 0.44
C ARG A 280 -29.69 -9.51 1.42
N GLU A 281 -29.43 -10.12 2.57
CA GLU A 281 -28.48 -9.63 3.58
C GLU A 281 -27.05 -9.64 3.04
N LYS A 282 -26.66 -10.70 2.32
CA LYS A 282 -25.36 -10.75 1.63
C LYS A 282 -25.23 -9.66 0.58
N LEU A 283 -26.26 -9.42 -0.24
CA LEU A 283 -26.27 -8.31 -1.20
C LEU A 283 -26.09 -6.96 -0.50
N ARG A 284 -26.83 -6.74 0.60
CA ARG A 284 -26.71 -5.51 1.38
C ARG A 284 -25.29 -5.31 1.92
N HIS A 285 -24.70 -6.37 2.48
CA HIS A 285 -23.33 -6.34 2.96
C HIS A 285 -22.32 -6.08 1.83
N ASP A 286 -22.45 -6.74 0.68
CA ASP A 286 -21.58 -6.55 -0.48
C ASP A 286 -21.65 -5.09 -1.01
N ILE A 287 -22.85 -4.50 -1.00
CA ILE A 287 -23.08 -3.09 -1.36
C ILE A 287 -22.41 -2.15 -0.34
N ASP A 288 -22.65 -2.35 0.96
CA ASP A 288 -22.12 -1.49 2.02
C ASP A 288 -20.58 -1.56 2.08
N MET A 289 -20.01 -2.75 1.87
CA MET A 289 -18.56 -2.96 1.75
C MET A 289 -17.97 -2.20 0.56
N HIS A 290 -18.61 -2.29 -0.62
CA HIS A 290 -18.14 -1.56 -1.79
C HIS A 290 -18.28 -0.04 -1.61
N ALA A 291 -19.41 0.43 -1.06
CA ALA A 291 -19.62 1.84 -0.76
C ALA A 291 -18.55 2.38 0.21
N SER A 292 -18.23 1.63 1.27
CA SER A 292 -17.19 2.00 2.22
C SER A 292 -15.80 2.05 1.58
N SER A 293 -15.49 1.11 0.68
CA SER A 293 -14.24 1.11 -0.09
C SER A 293 -14.11 2.37 -0.96
N VAL A 294 -15.15 2.69 -1.72
CA VAL A 294 -15.16 3.89 -2.59
C VAL A 294 -15.12 5.17 -1.75
N GLN A 295 -15.81 5.22 -0.62
CA GLN A 295 -15.77 6.34 0.32
C GLN A 295 -14.33 6.59 0.80
N ASN A 296 -13.64 5.56 1.27
CA ASN A 296 -12.27 5.68 1.77
C ASN A 296 -11.28 6.08 0.67
N GLU A 297 -11.40 5.53 -0.53
CA GLU A 297 -10.56 5.89 -1.68
C GLU A 297 -10.75 7.36 -2.06
N LYS A 298 -12.00 7.84 -2.13
CA LYS A 298 -12.29 9.24 -2.46
C LYS A 298 -11.84 10.20 -1.36
N LEU A 299 -12.08 9.89 -0.10
CA LEU A 299 -11.63 10.72 1.02
C LEU A 299 -10.11 10.79 1.10
N SER A 300 -9.40 9.68 0.93
CA SER A 300 -7.93 9.69 0.90
C SER A 300 -7.39 10.53 -0.27
N GLY A 301 -7.99 10.42 -1.46
CA GLY A 301 -7.66 11.27 -2.60
C GLY A 301 -7.91 12.75 -2.35
N MET A 302 -9.04 13.10 -1.71
CA MET A 302 -9.34 14.48 -1.32
C MET A 302 -8.36 15.02 -0.29
N ILE A 303 -8.07 14.25 0.77
CA ILE A 303 -7.09 14.63 1.80
C ILE A 303 -5.73 14.90 1.14
N ALA A 304 -5.23 13.99 0.30
CA ALA A 304 -3.95 14.17 -0.39
C ALA A 304 -3.92 15.42 -1.29
N SER A 305 -5.03 15.72 -1.99
CA SER A 305 -5.16 16.94 -2.78
C SER A 305 -5.09 18.20 -1.91
N TYR A 306 -5.80 18.20 -0.79
CA TYR A 306 -5.81 19.30 0.16
C TYR A 306 -4.48 19.48 0.89
N GLU A 307 -3.82 18.39 1.29
CA GLU A 307 -2.46 18.38 1.83
C GLU A 307 -1.46 19.00 0.84
N LYS A 308 -1.53 18.61 -0.44
CA LYS A 308 -0.68 19.19 -1.50
C LYS A 308 -0.90 20.69 -1.65
N ARG A 309 -2.17 21.14 -1.73
CA ARG A 309 -2.51 22.56 -1.83
C ARG A 309 -2.02 23.35 -0.62
N LEU A 310 -2.17 22.78 0.57
CA LEU A 310 -1.71 23.38 1.82
C LEU A 310 -0.18 23.47 1.86
N ALA A 311 0.52 22.44 1.40
CA ALA A 311 1.97 22.45 1.27
C ALA A 311 2.45 23.54 0.31
N GLU A 312 1.82 23.65 -0.86
CA GLU A 312 2.13 24.69 -1.86
C GLU A 312 1.89 26.11 -1.31
N ALA A 313 0.75 26.33 -0.65
CA ALA A 313 0.39 27.62 -0.06
C ALA A 313 1.32 28.04 1.09
N LEU A 314 1.83 27.10 1.88
CA LEU A 314 2.70 27.40 3.02
C LEU A 314 4.19 27.48 2.64
N THR A 315 4.67 26.68 1.69
CA THR A 315 6.11 26.52 1.42
C THR A 315 6.77 27.83 0.98
N SER A 316 6.18 28.53 0.02
CA SER A 316 6.78 29.76 -0.54
C SER A 316 6.75 30.94 0.44
N PRO A 317 5.62 31.26 1.11
CA PRO A 317 5.58 32.34 2.09
C PRO A 317 6.49 32.08 3.29
N VAL A 318 6.50 30.85 3.84
CA VAL A 318 7.34 30.50 4.99
C VAL A 318 8.82 30.61 4.63
N ARG A 319 9.23 30.17 3.44
CA ARG A 319 10.59 30.37 2.94
C ARG A 319 10.97 31.86 2.94
N SER A 320 10.15 32.70 2.32
CA SER A 320 10.45 34.12 2.18
C SER A 320 10.57 34.84 3.53
N LEU A 321 9.73 34.46 4.51
CA LEU A 321 9.78 35.01 5.86
C LEU A 321 11.04 34.58 6.61
N LEU A 322 11.45 33.30 6.48
CA LEU A 322 12.68 32.80 7.08
C LEU A 322 13.94 33.41 6.45
N GLU A 323 13.96 33.62 5.13
CA GLU A 323 15.04 34.33 4.42
C GLU A 323 15.16 35.79 4.88
N ALA A 324 14.03 36.49 5.05
CA ALA A 324 14.02 37.88 5.51
C ALA A 324 14.49 38.04 6.97
N SER A 325 14.29 37.02 7.81
CA SER A 325 14.78 36.92 9.20
C SER A 325 14.53 38.19 10.04
N GLY A 326 13.32 38.76 9.90
CA GLY A 326 12.86 39.90 10.70
C GLY A 326 12.51 39.52 12.15
N LYS A 327 12.34 40.53 13.02
CA LYS A 327 11.99 40.33 14.44
C LYS A 327 10.67 39.58 14.62
N ASP A 328 9.71 39.80 13.72
CA ASP A 328 8.37 39.21 13.78
C ASP A 328 8.20 37.97 12.88
N THR A 329 9.30 37.37 12.40
CA THR A 329 9.27 36.24 11.44
C THR A 329 8.34 35.11 11.89
N TRP A 330 8.53 34.61 13.12
CA TRP A 330 7.71 33.52 13.66
C TRP A 330 6.26 33.93 13.95
N ALA A 331 6.00 35.20 14.29
CA ALA A 331 4.64 35.71 14.47
C ALA A 331 3.89 35.77 13.13
N SER A 332 4.55 36.21 12.06
CA SER A 332 4.02 36.20 10.70
C SER A 332 3.79 34.77 10.19
N ILE A 333 4.72 33.84 10.45
CA ILE A 333 4.55 32.41 10.12
C ILE A 333 3.32 31.82 10.84
N ARG A 334 3.09 32.12 12.12
CA ARG A 334 1.90 31.66 12.84
C ARG A 334 0.61 32.19 12.23
N LYS A 335 0.56 33.48 11.87
CA LYS A 335 -0.62 34.08 11.22
C LYS A 335 -0.94 33.41 9.87
N ILE A 336 0.08 33.19 9.04
CA ILE A 336 -0.10 32.51 7.74
C ILE A 336 -0.51 31.06 7.95
N LEU A 337 0.16 30.33 8.84
CA LEU A 337 -0.18 28.95 9.17
C LEU A 337 -1.63 28.83 9.61
N GLN A 338 -2.08 29.67 10.54
CA GLN A 338 -3.47 29.65 11.02
C GLN A 338 -4.46 30.01 9.91
N HIS A 339 -4.19 31.09 9.15
CA HIS A 339 -5.09 31.56 8.11
C HIS A 339 -5.27 30.55 6.97
N GLU A 340 -4.17 30.04 6.42
CA GLU A 340 -4.21 29.07 5.32
C GLU A 340 -4.79 27.73 5.76
N THR A 341 -4.46 27.27 6.98
CA THR A 341 -4.99 26.02 7.52
C THR A 341 -6.50 26.10 7.73
N GLU A 342 -7.01 27.13 8.39
CA GLU A 342 -8.47 27.27 8.64
C GLU A 342 -9.26 27.55 7.34
N THR A 343 -8.67 28.29 6.39
CA THR A 343 -9.28 28.48 5.05
C THR A 343 -9.37 27.16 4.28
N THR A 344 -8.32 26.35 4.35
CA THR A 344 -8.26 25.03 3.70
C THR A 344 -9.22 24.05 4.36
N ILE A 345 -9.27 24.00 5.69
CA ILE A 345 -10.21 23.17 6.46
C ILE A 345 -11.65 23.57 6.15
N SER A 346 -11.98 24.86 6.08
CA SER A 346 -13.34 25.31 5.77
C SER A 346 -13.80 24.83 4.40
N LYS A 347 -12.93 24.90 3.37
CA LYS A 347 -13.22 24.38 2.03
C LYS A 347 -13.35 22.85 2.03
N PHE A 348 -12.45 22.17 2.73
CA PHE A 348 -12.47 20.72 2.88
C PHE A 348 -13.79 20.25 3.53
N LEU A 349 -14.24 20.90 4.60
CA LEU A 349 -15.50 20.59 5.30
C LEU A 349 -16.73 20.72 4.39
N VAL A 350 -16.76 21.73 3.52
CA VAL A 350 -17.84 21.90 2.53
C VAL A 350 -17.84 20.74 1.54
N ASP A 351 -16.67 20.34 1.03
CA ASP A 351 -16.57 19.26 0.04
C ASP A 351 -16.93 17.88 0.63
N ILE A 352 -16.51 17.61 1.87
CA ILE A 352 -16.79 16.32 2.53
C ILE A 352 -18.22 16.22 3.11
N ALA A 353 -18.97 17.31 3.21
CA ALA A 353 -20.34 17.31 3.74
C ALA A 353 -21.26 16.35 2.97
N SER A 354 -20.99 16.15 1.67
CA SER A 354 -21.74 15.24 0.81
C SER A 354 -21.57 13.74 1.16
N PHE A 355 -20.59 13.38 2.00
CA PHE A 355 -20.26 12.01 2.36
C PHE A 355 -20.96 11.53 3.64
N ASP A 356 -21.68 12.39 4.37
CA ASP A 356 -22.48 12.06 5.57
C ASP A 356 -21.67 11.25 6.61
N LEU A 357 -20.51 11.79 7.00
CA LEU A 357 -19.51 11.13 7.83
C LEU A 357 -19.77 11.31 9.33
N ASP A 358 -19.31 10.33 10.11
CA ASP A 358 -19.30 10.41 11.57
C ASP A 358 -18.43 11.58 12.05
N GLN A 359 -18.89 12.29 13.08
CA GLN A 359 -18.19 13.45 13.65
C GLN A 359 -16.75 13.11 14.06
N GLU A 360 -16.50 11.93 14.65
CA GLU A 360 -15.17 11.48 15.04
C GLU A 360 -14.21 11.33 13.85
N LYS A 361 -14.71 10.83 12.72
CA LYS A 361 -13.90 10.69 11.49
C LYS A 361 -13.57 12.05 10.90
N VAL A 362 -14.54 12.98 10.90
CA VAL A 362 -14.33 14.36 10.45
C VAL A 362 -13.25 15.03 11.32
N GLU A 363 -13.35 14.93 12.63
CA GLU A 363 -12.37 15.49 13.57
C GLU A 363 -10.97 14.91 13.38
N SER A 364 -10.87 13.59 13.17
CA SER A 364 -9.61 12.93 12.85
C SER A 364 -8.97 13.46 11.56
N MET A 365 -9.75 13.61 10.48
CA MET A 365 -9.25 14.14 9.21
C MET A 365 -8.80 15.60 9.33
N VAL A 366 -9.56 16.43 10.04
CA VAL A 366 -9.19 17.82 10.30
C VAL A 366 -7.92 17.90 11.15
N LEU A 367 -7.77 17.05 12.16
CA LEU A 367 -6.55 16.97 12.96
C LEU A 367 -5.33 16.56 12.11
N ASN A 368 -5.51 15.61 11.19
CA ASN A 368 -4.45 15.20 10.26
C ASN A 368 -4.02 16.37 9.36
N LEU A 369 -4.96 17.14 8.80
CA LEU A 369 -4.63 18.33 8.00
C LEU A 369 -3.90 19.40 8.83
N ARG A 370 -4.31 19.65 10.08
CA ARG A 370 -3.61 20.59 10.98
C ARG A 370 -2.18 20.12 11.29
N ASN A 371 -2.01 18.83 11.54
CA ASN A 371 -0.70 18.22 11.79
C ASN A 371 0.17 18.27 10.53
N HIS A 372 -0.40 18.03 9.35
CA HIS A 372 0.28 18.15 8.07
C HIS A 372 0.79 19.58 7.84
N ALA A 373 -0.08 20.58 8.03
CA ALA A 373 0.28 21.99 7.93
C ALA A 373 1.47 22.35 8.82
N ARG A 374 1.42 21.91 10.09
CA ARG A 374 2.51 22.10 11.05
C ARG A 374 3.78 21.42 10.56
N ASN A 375 3.71 20.17 10.12
CA ASN A 375 4.86 19.41 9.62
C ASN A 375 5.51 20.06 8.39
N VAL A 376 4.72 20.64 7.46
CA VAL A 376 5.25 21.39 6.31
C VAL A 376 6.11 22.56 6.78
N VAL A 377 5.60 23.36 7.73
CA VAL A 377 6.34 24.51 8.30
C VAL A 377 7.59 24.04 9.03
N GLU A 378 7.50 22.95 9.81
CA GLU A 378 8.64 22.40 10.54
C GLU A 378 9.75 21.88 9.62
N ASN A 379 9.37 21.15 8.57
CA ASN A 379 10.32 20.66 7.57
C ASN A 379 10.97 21.83 6.85
N ARG A 380 10.17 22.84 6.48
CA ARG A 380 10.72 24.03 5.81
C ARG A 380 11.67 24.82 6.71
N ALA A 381 11.33 24.98 7.98
CA ALA A 381 12.20 25.63 8.95
C ALA A 381 13.51 24.87 9.14
N ARG A 382 13.47 23.53 9.14
CA ARG A 382 14.68 22.69 9.23
C ARG A 382 15.57 22.82 7.99
N GLU A 383 14.98 22.87 6.80
CA GLU A 383 15.71 23.10 5.54
C GLU A 383 16.42 24.46 5.53
N GLU A 384 15.73 25.52 5.95
CA GLU A 384 16.32 26.86 5.99
C GLU A 384 17.34 27.03 7.12
N ALA A 385 17.14 26.36 8.26
CA ALA A 385 18.15 26.29 9.32
C ALA A 385 19.44 25.60 8.84
N GLY A 386 19.34 24.59 7.96
CA GLY A 386 20.51 23.98 7.30
C GLY A 386 21.30 24.95 6.43
N LYS A 387 20.66 26.03 5.95
CA LYS A 387 21.28 27.10 5.15
C LYS A 387 21.61 28.35 5.97
N ALA A 388 21.59 28.26 7.31
CA ALA A 388 21.78 29.41 8.19
C ALA A 388 23.06 30.20 7.88
N LEU A 389 24.18 29.54 7.57
CA LEU A 389 25.43 30.22 7.21
C LEU A 389 25.28 31.11 5.97
N MET A 390 24.57 30.64 4.95
CA MET A 390 24.31 31.40 3.73
C MET A 390 23.46 32.63 4.05
N HIS A 391 22.37 32.45 4.80
CA HIS A 391 21.48 33.55 5.22
C HIS A 391 22.20 34.58 6.08
N MET A 392 23.08 34.14 6.98
CA MET A 392 23.92 35.01 7.79
C MET A 392 24.88 35.85 6.95
N LYS A 393 25.49 35.26 5.91
CA LYS A 393 26.41 35.95 4.98
C LYS A 393 25.69 36.93 4.07
N ASP A 394 24.51 36.57 3.57
CA ASP A 394 23.69 37.47 2.76
C ASP A 394 23.24 38.68 3.59
N ARG A 395 22.78 38.43 4.82
CA ARG A 395 22.43 39.51 5.75
C ARG A 395 23.63 40.37 6.16
N PHE A 396 24.82 39.76 6.28
CA PHE A 396 26.05 40.50 6.53
C PHE A 396 26.37 41.41 5.34
N SER A 397 26.35 40.87 4.12
CA SER A 397 26.73 41.58 2.90
C SER A 397 25.79 42.75 2.60
N THR A 398 24.49 42.55 2.80
CA THR A 398 23.48 43.61 2.65
C THR A 398 23.74 44.76 3.61
N VAL A 399 23.92 44.49 4.91
CA VAL A 399 24.17 45.54 5.92
C VAL A 399 25.58 46.15 5.81
N PHE A 400 26.58 45.37 5.38
CA PHE A 400 27.97 45.79 5.33
C PHE A 400 28.28 46.63 4.09
N TYR A 401 27.78 46.24 2.92
CA TYR A 401 28.03 46.96 1.67
C TYR A 401 26.97 47.99 1.32
N HIS A 402 25.81 48.02 1.98
CA HIS A 402 24.77 49.00 1.68
C HIS A 402 24.56 49.95 2.87
N ASP A 403 24.16 51.17 2.56
CA ASP A 403 23.72 52.14 3.55
C ASP A 403 22.22 51.95 3.88
N ASN A 404 21.67 52.83 4.73
CA ASN A 404 20.27 52.75 5.14
C ASN A 404 19.29 52.98 3.98
N ASP A 405 19.75 53.59 2.89
CA ASP A 405 18.97 53.85 1.66
C ASP A 405 19.16 52.74 0.61
N SER A 406 19.79 51.62 1.00
CA SER A 406 20.11 50.47 0.13
C SER A 406 21.06 50.79 -1.02
N MET A 407 21.83 51.88 -0.92
CA MET A 407 22.84 52.24 -1.91
C MET A 407 24.20 51.62 -1.53
N PRO A 408 25.00 51.16 -2.51
CA PRO A 408 26.33 50.62 -2.23
C PRO A 408 27.22 51.66 -1.55
N ARG A 409 27.77 51.31 -0.39
CA ARG A 409 28.72 52.14 0.37
C ARG A 409 30.02 52.30 -0.40
N ALA A 410 30.47 53.53 -0.49
CA ALA A 410 31.79 53.87 -0.98
C ALA A 410 32.71 54.13 0.22
N TRP A 411 33.83 53.41 0.30
CA TRP A 411 34.81 53.49 1.39
C TRP A 411 35.65 54.79 1.34
N THR A 412 35.01 55.95 1.50
CA THR A 412 35.57 57.30 1.31
C THR A 412 36.31 57.86 2.54
N GLY A 413 36.37 57.12 3.65
CA GLY A 413 37.19 57.47 4.82
C GLY A 413 36.45 58.07 6.00
N GLU A 414 35.21 58.54 5.82
CA GLU A 414 34.33 59.08 6.88
C GLU A 414 33.56 58.00 7.66
N GLU A 415 33.41 56.81 7.08
CA GLU A 415 32.70 55.69 7.68
C GLU A 415 33.56 54.92 8.69
N ASP A 416 33.00 54.64 9.88
CA ASP A 416 33.63 53.75 10.86
C ASP A 416 33.31 52.28 10.56
N ILE A 417 34.22 51.64 9.81
CA ILE A 417 34.14 50.22 9.44
C ILE A 417 33.93 49.33 10.66
N ARG A 418 34.43 49.68 11.86
CA ARG A 418 34.26 48.87 13.07
C ARG A 418 32.83 48.86 13.55
N THR A 419 32.16 50.02 13.54
CA THR A 419 30.73 50.13 13.91
C THR A 419 29.85 49.40 12.90
N ILE A 420 30.09 49.60 11.60
CA ILE A 420 29.36 48.92 10.52
C ILE A 420 29.56 47.41 10.60
N THR A 421 30.78 46.93 10.86
CA THR A 421 31.06 45.50 11.05
C THR A 421 30.33 44.94 12.27
N LYS A 422 30.26 45.71 13.37
CA LYS A 422 29.53 45.30 14.59
C LYS A 422 28.03 45.21 14.33
N ASP A 423 27.46 46.16 13.61
CA ASP A 423 26.03 46.18 13.27
C ASP A 423 25.67 45.08 12.27
N ALA A 424 26.50 44.86 11.25
CA ALA A 424 26.33 43.77 10.29
C ALA A 424 26.43 42.39 10.97
N ARG A 425 27.39 42.21 11.89
CA ARG A 425 27.49 41.01 12.73
C ARG A 425 26.26 40.84 13.63
N ALA A 426 25.70 41.92 14.17
CA ALA A 426 24.52 41.87 15.03
C ALA A 426 23.28 41.45 14.25
N ALA A 427 23.13 41.98 13.03
CA ALA A 427 22.08 41.58 12.10
C ALA A 427 22.18 40.10 11.71
N SER A 428 23.37 39.60 11.38
CA SER A 428 23.59 38.17 11.08
C SER A 428 23.36 37.27 12.29
N LEU A 429 23.66 37.74 13.50
CA LEU A 429 23.41 36.97 14.73
C LEU A 429 21.91 36.84 15.03
N ARG A 430 21.10 37.83 14.66
CA ARG A 430 19.63 37.74 14.72
C ARG A 430 19.06 36.71 13.75
N VAL A 431 19.63 36.61 12.54
CA VAL A 431 19.28 35.52 11.60
C VAL A 431 19.51 34.16 12.26
N LEU A 432 20.66 33.99 12.92
CA LEU A 432 20.98 32.76 13.64
C LEU A 432 20.01 32.50 14.82
N SER A 433 19.60 33.53 15.57
CA SER A 433 18.64 33.36 16.68
C SER A 433 17.22 33.00 16.20
N VAL A 434 16.80 33.53 15.06
CA VAL A 434 15.52 33.21 14.42
C VAL A 434 15.54 31.75 13.92
N LEU A 435 16.65 31.29 13.34
CA LEU A 435 16.78 29.93 12.79
C LEU A 435 17.19 28.86 13.83
N ALA A 436 17.56 29.24 15.05
CA ALA A 436 18.01 28.30 16.07
C ALA A 436 16.90 27.43 16.67
N ALA A 437 15.67 27.95 16.76
CA ALA A 437 14.53 27.24 17.33
C ALA A 437 13.22 27.62 16.63
N LYS A 438 12.31 26.64 16.52
CA LYS A 438 10.96 26.85 16.01
C LYS A 438 10.08 27.46 17.11
N ARG A 439 9.37 28.55 16.79
CA ARG A 439 8.52 29.29 17.74
C ARG A 439 7.05 29.26 17.32
N LEU A 440 6.51 28.06 17.18
CA LEU A 440 5.11 27.86 16.77
C LEU A 440 4.11 27.96 17.93
N ASP A 441 4.53 27.64 19.17
CA ASP A 441 3.64 27.55 20.33
C ASP A 441 3.77 28.73 21.32
N GLU A 442 4.26 29.89 20.86
CA GLU A 442 4.40 31.15 21.64
C GLU A 442 5.13 31.05 22.98
N LYS A 443 6.01 30.05 23.12
CA LYS A 443 6.87 29.94 24.31
C LYS A 443 7.98 30.99 24.24
N PRO A 444 8.19 31.80 25.30
CA PRO A 444 9.30 32.73 25.35
C PRO A 444 10.62 31.96 25.39
N ASP A 445 11.63 32.46 24.67
CA ASP A 445 13.00 31.95 24.76
C ASP A 445 14.01 33.07 24.95
N LYS A 446 15.14 32.73 25.56
CA LYS A 446 16.27 33.64 25.80
C LYS A 446 17.39 33.46 24.77
N ILE A 447 17.13 32.81 23.63
CA ILE A 447 18.17 32.41 22.67
C ILE A 447 18.91 33.63 22.09
N GLU A 448 18.18 34.67 21.66
CA GLU A 448 18.79 35.88 21.12
C GLU A 448 19.73 36.55 22.13
N ASN A 449 19.29 36.67 23.39
CA ASN A 449 20.06 37.27 24.48
C ASN A 449 21.33 36.46 24.80
N ILE A 450 21.22 35.12 24.86
CA ILE A 450 22.36 34.23 25.12
C ILE A 450 23.38 34.29 23.99
N LEU A 451 22.92 34.28 22.73
CA LEU A 451 23.79 34.37 21.56
C LEU A 451 24.51 35.72 21.51
N THR A 452 23.80 36.83 21.72
CA THR A 452 24.42 38.18 21.76
C THR A 452 25.40 38.33 22.91
N SER A 453 25.07 37.89 24.13
CA SER A 453 25.97 38.05 25.29
C SER A 453 27.23 37.20 25.19
N SER A 454 27.15 36.00 24.61
CA SER A 454 28.27 35.05 24.51
C SER A 454 29.16 35.29 23.27
N LEU A 455 28.56 35.57 22.10
CA LEU A 455 29.28 35.54 20.82
C LEU A 455 29.78 36.91 20.32
N MET A 456 29.21 38.02 20.82
CA MET A 456 29.65 39.38 20.48
C MET A 456 30.70 39.94 21.44
N ASN A 457 30.65 39.58 22.73
CA ASN A 457 31.54 40.14 23.75
C ASN A 457 32.95 39.52 23.75
N ASP A 458 33.15 38.41 23.03
CA ASP A 458 34.44 37.72 22.90
C ASP A 458 35.50 38.53 22.13
N VAL A 459 35.14 39.71 21.60
CA VAL A 459 36.06 40.61 20.87
C VAL A 459 36.93 41.47 21.81
N VAL A 460 36.63 41.57 23.11
CA VAL A 460 37.36 42.46 24.03
C VAL A 460 38.45 41.73 24.84
N SER A 461 38.44 40.39 24.90
CA SER A 461 39.29 39.64 25.84
C SER A 461 40.69 39.27 25.33
N SER A 462 41.10 39.68 24.12
CA SER A 462 42.46 39.42 23.61
C SER A 462 43.48 40.53 23.93
N SER A 463 43.14 41.53 24.77
CA SER A 463 44.13 42.51 25.25
C SER A 463 43.77 43.17 26.60
N SER A 464 43.80 42.43 27.69
CA SER A 464 44.27 42.96 28.99
C SER A 464 44.45 41.84 30.00
N SER A 465 45.59 41.86 30.68
CA SER A 465 45.99 40.91 31.70
C SER A 465 45.55 41.38 33.09
N LYS A 466 45.16 40.41 33.93
CA LYS A 466 44.99 40.43 35.41
C LYS A 466 43.84 41.29 35.98
N ASP A 467 42.79 40.65 36.49
CA ASP A 467 42.66 40.34 37.93
C ASP A 467 41.39 39.53 38.27
N LYS A 468 41.46 38.84 39.42
CA LYS A 468 40.59 37.75 39.93
C LYS A 468 39.13 38.16 40.26
N SER A 469 38.17 37.27 39.97
CA SER A 469 37.46 36.42 40.96
C SER A 469 36.04 35.97 40.54
N SER A 470 35.71 34.72 40.92
CA SER A 470 34.37 34.15 41.17
C SER A 470 33.66 33.32 40.07
N GLY A 471 33.64 31.98 40.28
CA GLY A 471 32.64 31.01 39.78
C GLY A 471 32.99 30.30 38.45
N PRO A 472 32.76 28.97 38.31
CA PRO A 472 32.81 28.32 37.01
C PRO A 472 31.56 28.75 36.24
N SER A 473 31.64 29.83 35.46
CA SER A 473 30.57 30.14 34.50
C SER A 473 30.60 29.06 33.43
N SER A 474 29.76 28.04 33.58
CA SER A 474 29.55 27.05 32.53
C SER A 474 29.10 27.79 31.27
N ASP A 475 29.93 27.79 30.22
CA ASP A 475 29.63 28.45 28.95
C ASP A 475 28.28 27.88 28.43
N PRO A 476 27.22 28.69 28.34
CA PRO A 476 25.88 28.21 27.98
C PRO A 476 25.82 27.61 26.57
N LEU A 477 26.84 27.85 25.74
CA LEU A 477 26.96 27.29 24.39
C LEU A 477 27.69 25.94 24.32
N VAL A 478 28.14 25.38 25.46
CA VAL A 478 28.73 24.02 25.54
C VAL A 478 27.66 22.96 25.75
N SER A 479 26.45 23.35 26.15
CA SER A 479 25.30 22.45 26.29
C SER A 479 24.81 21.94 24.93
N SER A 480 24.39 20.66 24.88
CA SER A 480 23.74 20.07 23.70
C SER A 480 22.27 20.46 23.55
N LYS A 481 21.69 21.16 24.55
CA LYS A 481 20.27 21.58 24.58
C LYS A 481 20.13 23.03 25.05
N TRP A 482 19.13 23.72 24.52
CA TRP A 482 18.68 25.02 25.03
C TRP A 482 17.89 24.83 26.34
N GLU A 483 18.14 25.66 27.35
CA GLU A 483 17.60 25.48 28.72
C GLU A 483 16.07 25.68 28.81
N GLU A 484 15.47 26.41 27.86
CA GLU A 484 14.03 26.75 27.83
C GLU A 484 13.30 26.26 26.56
N VAL A 485 13.97 25.49 25.70
CA VAL A 485 13.40 25.02 24.42
C VAL A 485 13.42 23.50 24.36
N THR A 486 12.30 22.88 23.96
CA THR A 486 12.23 21.43 23.88
C THR A 486 13.09 20.90 22.74
N VAL A 487 13.52 19.63 22.84
CA VAL A 487 14.34 18.99 21.79
C VAL A 487 13.60 18.95 20.44
N LYS A 488 12.26 18.84 20.45
CA LYS A 488 11.44 18.89 19.23
C LYS A 488 11.38 20.28 18.60
N ASP A 489 11.64 21.32 19.40
CA ASP A 489 11.59 22.72 18.97
C ASP A 489 12.96 23.28 18.59
N THR A 490 14.03 22.54 18.85
CA THR A 490 15.40 22.93 18.49
C THR A 490 15.69 22.63 17.02
N LEU A 491 16.10 23.64 16.26
CA LEU A 491 16.52 23.48 14.86
C LEU A 491 18.05 23.45 14.73
N ILE A 492 18.75 24.32 15.48
CA ILE A 492 20.21 24.38 15.56
C ILE A 492 20.60 24.32 17.03
N THR A 493 21.52 23.41 17.36
CA THR A 493 22.01 23.25 18.73
C THR A 493 22.92 24.41 19.14
N PRO A 494 23.10 24.70 20.45
CA PRO A 494 24.01 25.76 20.90
C PRO A 494 25.45 25.56 20.41
N VAL A 495 25.93 24.32 20.39
CA VAL A 495 27.26 23.95 19.88
C VAL A 495 27.38 24.25 18.38
N GLN A 496 26.35 23.91 17.60
CA GLN A 496 26.31 24.23 16.17
C GLN A 496 26.21 25.74 15.92
N CYS A 497 25.49 26.49 16.76
CA CYS A 497 25.46 27.96 16.68
C CYS A 497 26.86 28.55 16.88
N LYS A 498 27.63 28.02 17.84
CA LYS A 498 29.02 28.43 18.09
C LYS A 498 29.95 28.09 16.92
N SER A 499 29.81 26.89 16.32
CA SER A 499 30.62 26.51 15.15
C SER A 499 30.26 27.32 13.91
N LEU A 500 28.96 27.51 13.63
CA LEU A 500 28.47 28.34 12.52
C LEU A 500 28.95 29.78 12.67
N TRP A 501 28.93 30.33 13.88
CA TRP A 501 29.43 31.68 14.15
C TRP A 501 30.93 31.83 13.90
N ARG A 502 31.74 30.83 14.28
CA ARG A 502 33.18 30.81 13.99
C ARG A 502 33.45 30.75 12.49
N GLN A 503 32.74 29.87 11.78
CA GLN A 503 32.86 29.74 10.34
C GLN A 503 32.44 31.02 9.62
N PHE A 504 31.30 31.60 10.03
CA PHE A 504 30.82 32.89 9.53
C PHE A 504 31.84 34.01 9.72
N LYS A 505 32.45 34.11 10.91
CA LYS A 505 33.51 35.10 11.18
C LYS A 505 34.70 34.92 10.23
N ALA A 506 35.18 33.69 10.07
CA ALA A 506 36.31 33.40 9.19
C ALA A 506 36.01 33.75 7.72
N GLU A 507 34.82 33.42 7.22
CA GLU A 507 34.44 33.69 5.82
C GLU A 507 34.17 35.18 5.54
N THR A 508 33.70 35.94 6.54
CA THR A 508 33.42 37.39 6.40
C THR A 508 34.62 38.27 6.74
N GLU A 509 35.64 37.74 7.41
CA GLU A 509 36.86 38.48 7.78
C GLU A 509 37.63 39.00 6.56
N TYR A 510 37.66 38.24 5.47
CA TYR A 510 38.23 38.70 4.20
C TYR A 510 37.51 39.95 3.68
N MET A 511 36.16 39.99 3.77
CA MET A 511 35.35 41.12 3.30
C MET A 511 35.62 42.39 4.11
N VAL A 512 35.76 42.24 5.43
CA VAL A 512 36.11 43.36 6.33
C VAL A 512 37.54 43.85 6.04
N THR A 513 38.48 42.94 5.84
CA THR A 513 39.87 43.27 5.50
C THR A 513 39.98 43.98 4.14
N GLN A 514 39.20 43.55 3.16
CA GLN A 514 39.09 44.20 1.86
C GLN A 514 38.56 45.64 1.98
N ALA A 515 37.54 45.88 2.81
CA ALA A 515 37.02 47.22 3.06
C ALA A 515 38.06 48.13 3.73
N ILE A 516 38.80 47.62 4.74
CA ILE A 516 39.85 48.37 5.43
C ILE A 516 40.98 48.73 4.44
N THR A 517 41.45 47.76 3.65
CA THR A 517 42.49 48.01 2.65
C THR A 517 42.04 48.97 1.55
N ALA A 518 40.77 48.91 1.12
CA ALA A 518 40.19 49.87 0.17
C ALA A 518 40.14 51.29 0.76
N GLN A 519 39.74 51.43 2.04
CA GLN A 519 39.72 52.71 2.74
C GLN A 519 41.14 53.28 2.94
N GLU A 520 42.12 52.43 3.27
CA GLU A 520 43.52 52.82 3.37
C GLU A 520 44.11 53.21 2.01
N ALA A 521 43.77 52.49 0.94
CA ALA A 521 44.18 52.83 -0.43
C ALA A 521 43.60 54.19 -0.86
N TYR A 522 42.34 54.47 -0.52
CA TYR A 522 41.71 55.77 -0.76
C TYR A 522 42.43 56.89 0.01
N LYS A 523 42.72 56.68 1.30
CA LYS A 523 43.50 57.62 2.13
C LYS A 523 44.93 57.84 1.60
N ARG A 524 45.60 56.81 1.09
CA ARG A 524 46.93 56.92 0.47
C ARG A 524 46.90 57.63 -0.88
N GLY A 525 45.89 57.37 -1.71
CA GLY A 525 45.71 57.98 -3.03
C GLY A 525 45.47 59.49 -2.98
N ASN A 526 44.78 59.97 -1.94
CA ASN A 526 44.52 61.40 -1.75
C ASN A 526 45.75 62.23 -1.33
N ASN A 527 46.86 61.59 -0.96
CA ASN A 527 48.12 62.24 -0.56
C ASN A 527 49.20 62.24 -1.66
N TRP A 528 48.90 61.78 -2.88
CA TRP A 528 49.88 61.75 -3.96
C TRP A 528 49.95 63.09 -4.69
N LEU A 529 50.72 64.04 -4.14
CA LEU A 529 51.21 65.17 -4.93
C LEU A 529 52.11 64.62 -6.05
N PRO A 530 52.02 65.14 -7.30
CA PRO A 530 52.91 64.71 -8.38
C PRO A 530 54.39 64.96 -7.99
N PRO A 531 55.34 64.12 -8.46
CA PRO A 531 56.75 64.27 -8.12
C PRO A 531 57.27 65.70 -8.38
N PRO A 532 58.22 66.23 -7.58
CA PRO A 532 58.68 67.62 -7.72
C PRO A 532 59.17 67.98 -9.14
N TRP A 533 59.76 67.02 -9.86
CA TRP A 533 60.19 67.20 -11.25
C TRP A 533 59.01 67.36 -12.23
N ALA A 534 57.87 66.70 -11.96
CA ALA A 534 56.66 66.81 -12.77
C ALA A 534 55.94 68.14 -12.52
N ILE A 535 55.97 68.64 -11.29
CA ILE A 535 55.50 69.99 -10.94
C ILE A 535 56.36 71.06 -11.62
N LEU A 536 57.70 70.92 -11.58
CA LEU A 536 58.64 71.83 -12.25
C LEU A 536 58.45 71.82 -13.79
N ALA A 537 58.27 70.63 -14.38
CA ALA A 537 58.00 70.50 -15.81
C ALA A 537 56.67 71.16 -16.20
N MET A 538 55.60 70.97 -15.41
CA MET A 538 54.30 71.60 -15.64
C MET A 538 54.36 73.13 -15.59
N PHE A 539 55.22 73.68 -14.73
CA PHE A 539 55.41 75.12 -14.58
C PHE A 539 56.20 75.76 -15.73
N ILE A 540 57.16 75.04 -16.33
CA ILE A 540 58.03 75.56 -17.41
C ILE A 540 57.42 75.38 -18.80
N LEU A 541 56.75 74.24 -19.07
CA LEU A 541 56.23 73.92 -20.41
C LEU A 541 54.77 74.30 -20.64
N GLY A 542 53.96 74.45 -19.59
CA GLY A 542 52.50 74.54 -19.72
C GLY A 542 51.83 73.17 -19.92
N PHE A 543 50.61 73.01 -19.38
CA PHE A 543 49.93 71.71 -19.28
C PHE A 543 49.56 71.10 -20.65
N ASN A 544 49.24 71.93 -21.65
CA ASN A 544 48.86 71.45 -22.98
C ASN A 544 50.04 70.84 -23.75
N GLU A 545 51.22 71.47 -23.72
CA GLU A 545 52.43 70.99 -24.41
C GLU A 545 52.97 69.68 -23.81
N ILE A 546 52.94 69.51 -22.49
CA ILE A 546 53.37 68.24 -21.85
C ILE A 546 52.43 67.11 -22.22
N MET A 547 51.12 67.37 -22.28
CA MET A 547 50.16 66.34 -22.65
C MET A 547 50.25 65.99 -24.14
N LEU A 548 50.65 66.93 -25.00
CA LEU A 548 50.98 66.68 -26.42
C LEU A 548 52.24 65.80 -26.55
N LEU A 549 53.28 66.04 -25.73
CA LEU A 549 54.52 65.27 -25.71
C LEU A 549 54.31 63.82 -25.22
N LEU A 550 53.53 63.62 -24.15
CA LEU A 550 53.24 62.30 -23.59
C LEU A 550 52.31 61.47 -24.48
N ARG A 551 51.43 62.12 -25.26
CA ARG A 551 50.47 61.44 -26.13
C ARG A 551 51.05 61.04 -27.49
N ASN A 552 52.16 61.65 -27.93
CA ASN A 552 52.81 61.33 -29.20
C ASN A 552 54.26 60.84 -28.98
N PRO A 553 54.50 59.52 -28.93
CA PRO A 553 55.83 58.96 -28.66
C PRO A 553 56.89 59.31 -29.74
N LEU A 554 56.45 59.76 -30.92
CA LEU A 554 57.31 60.22 -32.02
C LEU A 554 58.10 61.49 -31.68
N TYR A 555 57.53 62.44 -30.92
CA TYR A 555 58.25 63.67 -30.57
C TYR A 555 59.43 63.42 -29.62
N LEU A 556 59.30 62.44 -28.71
CA LEU A 556 60.41 61.99 -27.87
C LEU A 556 61.56 61.40 -28.68
N VAL A 557 61.24 60.63 -29.73
CA VAL A 557 62.25 60.08 -30.65
C VAL A 557 62.94 61.20 -31.44
N VAL A 558 62.18 62.18 -31.94
CA VAL A 558 62.75 63.33 -32.66
C VAL A 558 63.68 64.17 -31.76
N ILE A 559 63.26 64.48 -30.53
CA ILE A 559 64.10 65.21 -29.56
C ILE A 559 65.38 64.42 -29.23
N PHE A 560 65.28 63.10 -29.11
CA PHE A 560 66.43 62.23 -28.88
C PHE A 560 67.42 62.23 -30.06
N VAL A 561 66.92 62.19 -31.30
CA VAL A 561 67.76 62.29 -32.51
C VAL A 561 68.43 63.66 -32.63
N VAL A 562 67.71 64.74 -32.35
CA VAL A 562 68.27 66.11 -32.32
C VAL A 562 69.35 66.25 -31.25
N TYR A 563 69.14 65.65 -30.07
CA TYR A 563 70.15 65.64 -29.01
C TYR A 563 71.43 64.88 -29.44
N LEU A 564 71.30 63.71 -30.07
CA LEU A 564 72.45 62.96 -30.57
C LEU A 564 73.22 63.72 -31.67
N LEU A 565 72.51 64.38 -32.60
CA LEU A 565 73.13 65.21 -33.64
C LEU A 565 73.84 66.43 -33.04
N SER A 566 73.22 67.10 -32.07
CA SER A 566 73.82 68.24 -31.36
C SER A 566 75.05 67.82 -30.58
N LYS A 567 75.02 66.65 -29.93
CA LYS A 567 76.18 66.08 -29.21
C LYS A 567 77.31 65.67 -30.18
N ALA A 568 76.97 65.13 -31.35
CA ALA A 568 77.96 64.79 -32.38
C ALA A 568 78.64 66.04 -32.96
N LEU A 569 77.88 67.11 -33.19
CA LEU A 569 78.41 68.42 -33.57
C LEU A 569 79.31 69.01 -32.48
N TRP A 570 78.91 68.92 -31.21
CA TRP A 570 79.70 69.39 -30.06
C TRP A 570 81.04 68.65 -29.91
N ILE A 571 81.13 67.39 -30.35
CA ILE A 571 82.36 66.59 -30.28
C ILE A 571 83.26 66.82 -31.50
N GLN A 572 82.69 67.06 -32.69
CA GLN A 572 83.48 67.35 -33.90
C GLN A 572 84.03 68.77 -33.95
N MET A 573 83.24 69.74 -33.47
CA MET A 573 83.72 71.07 -33.22
C MET A 573 84.43 71.00 -31.87
N ASP A 574 85.75 70.91 -31.84
CA ASP A 574 86.56 70.83 -30.62
C ASP A 574 86.44 72.15 -29.81
N VAL A 575 85.25 72.40 -29.23
CA VAL A 575 84.79 73.69 -28.68
C VAL A 575 85.72 74.19 -27.57
N GLY A 576 86.38 73.26 -26.87
CA GLY A 576 87.34 73.55 -25.82
C GLY A 576 88.62 74.27 -26.30
N ARG A 577 89.06 74.06 -27.55
CA ARG A 577 90.19 74.78 -28.14
C ARG A 577 89.80 76.09 -28.82
N ALA A 578 88.59 76.16 -29.39
CA ALA A 578 88.12 77.34 -30.12
C ALA A 578 87.76 78.54 -29.20
N PHE A 579 87.55 78.33 -27.90
CA PHE A 579 87.24 79.39 -26.94
C PHE A 579 88.45 79.94 -26.16
N GLN A 580 89.67 79.45 -26.40
CA GLN A 580 90.88 79.96 -25.74
C GLN A 580 91.37 81.31 -26.29
N SER A 581 90.92 81.73 -27.48
CA SER A 581 91.29 83.01 -28.12
C SER A 581 90.23 84.12 -27.99
N GLY A 582 89.28 83.99 -27.06
CA GLY A 582 88.27 85.00 -26.76
C GLY A 582 86.89 84.73 -27.39
N THR A 583 85.83 85.19 -26.71
CA THR A 583 84.43 84.82 -26.97
C THR A 583 83.90 85.22 -28.35
N LEU A 584 84.35 86.36 -28.89
CA LEU A 584 83.99 86.82 -30.25
C LEU A 584 84.70 86.04 -31.36
N ALA A 585 85.97 85.66 -31.16
CA ALA A 585 86.73 84.85 -32.11
C ALA A 585 86.22 83.40 -32.15
N GLY A 586 85.83 82.86 -31.00
CA GLY A 586 85.17 81.55 -30.88
C GLY A 586 83.85 81.49 -31.65
N LEU A 587 82.96 82.48 -31.47
CA LEU A 587 81.67 82.52 -32.17
C LEU A 587 81.81 82.66 -33.70
N LEU A 588 82.76 83.47 -34.19
CA LEU A 588 83.01 83.61 -35.64
C LEU A 588 83.63 82.34 -36.25
N SER A 589 84.58 81.70 -35.56
CA SER A 589 85.18 80.42 -35.98
C SER A 589 84.12 79.31 -36.06
N ILE A 590 83.28 79.21 -35.04
CA ILE A 590 82.17 78.25 -34.94
C ILE A 590 81.14 78.49 -36.05
N SER A 591 80.80 79.75 -36.38
CA SER A 591 79.85 80.06 -37.46
C SER A 591 80.38 79.68 -38.85
N SER A 592 81.68 79.86 -39.09
CA SER A 592 82.32 79.57 -40.39
C SER A 592 82.58 78.08 -40.63
N GLN A 593 82.73 77.28 -39.57
CA GLN A 593 83.00 75.84 -39.66
C GLN A 593 81.73 74.97 -39.56
N LEU A 594 80.60 75.55 -39.17
CA LEU A 594 79.33 74.84 -38.98
C LEU A 594 78.78 74.25 -40.29
N LEU A 595 78.68 75.06 -41.35
CA LEU A 595 78.18 74.59 -42.66
C LEU A 595 79.08 73.51 -43.28
N PRO A 596 80.42 73.69 -43.36
CA PRO A 596 81.32 72.67 -43.88
C PRO A 596 81.27 71.35 -43.10
N SER A 597 81.17 71.42 -41.77
CA SER A 597 81.15 70.22 -40.91
C SER A 597 79.83 69.46 -40.99
N VAL A 598 78.69 70.16 -41.08
CA VAL A 598 77.38 69.55 -41.32
C VAL A 598 77.34 68.86 -42.69
N ILE A 599 77.89 69.50 -43.72
CA ILE A 599 78.01 68.91 -45.05
C ILE A 599 78.96 67.70 -45.04
N ASN A 600 80.06 67.74 -44.29
CA ASN A 600 81.00 66.60 -44.16
C ASN A 600 80.39 65.43 -43.37
N LEU A 601 79.56 65.70 -42.35
CA LEU A 601 78.80 64.68 -41.61
C LEU A 601 77.75 64.02 -42.50
N LEU A 602 77.00 64.81 -43.28
CA LEU A 602 76.03 64.30 -44.25
C LEU A 602 76.72 63.52 -45.37
N LYS A 603 77.89 63.97 -45.86
CA LYS A 603 78.69 63.24 -46.85
C LYS A 603 79.27 61.94 -46.30
N ARG A 604 79.78 61.93 -45.06
CA ARG A 604 80.27 60.69 -44.40
C ARG A 604 79.15 59.71 -44.11
N LEU A 605 77.97 60.18 -43.70
CA LEU A 605 76.79 59.33 -43.54
C LEU A 605 76.28 58.78 -44.87
N ALA A 606 76.32 59.58 -45.95
CA ALA A 606 75.97 59.13 -47.30
C ALA A 606 77.01 58.16 -47.90
N GLU A 607 78.31 58.36 -47.65
CA GLU A 607 79.41 57.48 -48.09
C GLU A 607 79.51 56.19 -47.26
N GLN A 608 79.19 56.21 -45.96
CA GLN A 608 79.11 54.98 -45.14
C GLN A 608 77.85 54.16 -45.44
N ALA A 609 76.77 54.78 -45.93
CA ALA A 609 75.60 54.06 -46.45
C ALA A 609 75.85 53.36 -47.80
N HIS A 610 76.80 53.83 -48.62
CA HIS A 610 77.13 53.24 -49.93
C HIS A 610 78.37 52.31 -49.93
N ARG A 611 79.21 52.33 -48.89
CA ARG A 611 80.36 51.42 -48.75
C ARG A 611 80.04 50.03 -48.17
N HIS A 612 78.80 49.79 -47.73
CA HIS A 612 78.38 48.47 -47.22
C HIS A 612 77.66 47.57 -48.24
N THR A 613 77.50 48.01 -49.50
CA THR A 613 76.75 47.26 -50.52
C THR A 613 77.63 46.49 -51.52
N ILE A 614 78.95 46.72 -51.60
CA ILE A 614 79.82 46.05 -52.59
C ILE A 614 81.20 45.74 -51.99
N SER A 615 81.29 44.75 -51.10
CA SER A 615 82.48 43.87 -50.96
C SER A 615 82.21 42.76 -49.93
N GLN A 616 81.84 41.57 -50.42
CA GLN A 616 82.16 40.23 -49.91
C GLN A 616 81.02 39.24 -50.20
N ALA A 617 81.04 38.72 -51.42
CA ALA A 617 80.69 37.34 -51.69
C ALA A 617 81.95 36.47 -51.51
N SER A 618 81.73 35.28 -50.93
CA SER A 618 82.60 34.08 -50.86
C SER A 618 83.40 33.79 -49.56
N ARG A 619 83.01 32.64 -48.98
CA ARG A 619 83.67 31.72 -48.01
C ARG A 619 83.80 32.19 -46.55
N SER A 620 83.43 31.42 -45.53
CA SER A 620 82.96 30.02 -45.41
C SER A 620 82.29 29.81 -44.04
N SER A 621 81.43 28.79 -43.98
CA SER A 621 80.66 28.19 -42.88
C SER A 621 81.39 27.98 -41.53
N PRO A 622 80.75 27.24 -40.59
CA PRO A 622 79.83 27.59 -39.49
C PRO A 622 80.68 27.65 -38.16
N PRO A 623 80.22 27.41 -36.90
CA PRO A 623 78.91 27.02 -36.39
C PRO A 623 78.45 27.78 -35.12
N SER A 624 77.22 27.45 -34.70
CA SER A 624 76.79 27.27 -33.31
C SER A 624 77.34 28.23 -32.24
N ALA A 625 76.47 29.11 -31.75
CA ALA A 625 76.34 29.32 -30.30
C ALA A 625 75.05 30.09 -30.01
N ASN A 626 74.01 29.34 -29.67
CA ASN A 626 73.08 29.60 -28.57
C ASN A 626 72.78 31.08 -28.24
N SER A 627 71.82 31.64 -28.95
CA SER A 627 70.70 32.34 -28.29
C SER A 627 69.51 31.38 -28.43
N ARG A 628 69.00 30.68 -27.40
CA ARG A 628 68.61 31.18 -26.08
C ARG A 628 67.98 32.56 -26.16
N SER A 629 67.00 32.71 -27.04
CA SER A 629 65.75 33.31 -26.57
C SER A 629 65.07 32.25 -25.72
N PHE A 630 64.99 32.52 -24.41
CA PHE A 630 64.00 31.90 -23.56
C PHE A 630 62.62 32.18 -24.18
N ARG A 631 61.94 31.18 -24.70
CA ARG A 631 60.48 31.20 -24.76
C ARG A 631 59.93 29.89 -24.22
N SER A 632 59.94 29.83 -22.90
CA SER A 632 59.19 28.93 -22.04
C SER A 632 58.71 29.78 -20.86
N GLN A 633 57.53 29.64 -20.28
CA GLN A 633 56.39 28.74 -20.50
C GLN A 633 55.26 29.33 -19.58
N ILE A 634 53.99 29.37 -20.02
CA ILE A 634 52.85 28.58 -19.46
C ILE A 634 52.02 29.33 -18.38
N LEU A 635 50.68 29.34 -18.38
CA LEU A 635 49.68 28.67 -19.23
C LEU A 635 48.37 29.46 -19.23
N TYR A 636 47.84 29.78 -20.41
CA TYR A 636 46.41 29.71 -20.71
C TYR A 636 46.30 29.21 -22.15
N SER A 637 45.53 28.15 -22.37
CA SER A 637 45.11 27.71 -23.69
C SER A 637 43.65 27.28 -23.62
N ASN A 638 42.80 28.04 -24.30
CA ASN A 638 41.54 27.58 -24.88
C ASN A 638 41.66 27.82 -26.39
N HIS A 639 41.52 26.77 -27.21
CA HIS A 639 40.47 26.66 -28.22
C HIS A 639 40.68 25.48 -29.18
N THR A 640 39.68 24.60 -29.20
CA THR A 640 38.98 24.01 -30.36
C THR A 640 39.47 24.37 -31.77
N ASN A 641 39.68 23.38 -32.67
CA ASN A 641 38.75 23.06 -33.77
C ASN A 641 39.33 22.08 -34.84
N THR A 642 38.59 20.98 -35.08
CA THR A 642 38.15 20.41 -36.39
C THR A 642 39.23 19.90 -37.39
N ILE A 643 39.13 18.92 -38.31
CA ILE A 643 38.11 18.14 -39.06
C ILE A 643 38.79 16.82 -39.52
N LEU A 644 38.06 15.68 -39.60
CA LEU A 644 38.01 14.72 -40.75
C LEU A 644 37.42 13.34 -40.33
N GLU A 645 36.23 13.05 -40.87
CA GLU A 645 35.62 11.72 -41.09
C GLU A 645 36.45 10.87 -42.09
N PRO A 646 36.17 9.57 -42.43
CA PRO A 646 34.91 8.79 -42.25
C PRO A 646 35.06 7.27 -41.92
N SER A 647 33.90 6.62 -41.74
CA SER A 647 33.55 5.23 -42.12
C SER A 647 34.08 3.99 -41.36
N ALA A 648 33.15 3.34 -40.67
CA ALA A 648 32.56 2.02 -40.98
C ALA A 648 33.35 0.69 -40.78
N VAL A 649 32.63 -0.20 -40.04
CA VAL A 649 32.53 -1.69 -40.07
C VAL A 649 33.65 -2.57 -39.50
N THR A 650 33.15 -3.67 -38.90
CA THR A 650 33.76 -4.99 -38.63
C THR A 650 34.74 -5.06 -37.47
N ASN A 651 34.80 -6.11 -36.66
CA ASN A 651 34.00 -7.28 -36.28
C ASN A 651 34.96 -8.10 -35.40
N VAL A 652 34.45 -9.09 -34.66
CA VAL A 652 35.20 -10.34 -34.33
C VAL A 652 36.32 -10.15 -33.30
N GLU A 653 36.52 -10.94 -32.26
CA GLU A 653 36.10 -12.24 -31.71
C GLU A 653 36.81 -12.21 -30.34
N SER A 654 36.58 -13.00 -29.30
CA SER A 654 35.86 -14.20 -28.93
C SER A 654 36.33 -14.35 -27.45
N SER A 655 35.84 -15.19 -26.56
CA SER A 655 35.23 -16.49 -26.69
C SER A 655 35.02 -16.96 -25.26
N VAL A 656 33.83 -17.54 -25.03
CA VAL A 656 33.69 -18.90 -24.47
C VAL A 656 33.76 -18.98 -22.96
N SER A 657 32.87 -19.70 -22.26
CA SER A 657 31.74 -20.59 -22.54
C SER A 657 31.41 -21.16 -21.15
N SER A 658 30.31 -21.80 -20.79
CA SER A 658 29.28 -22.60 -21.47
C SER A 658 28.22 -22.82 -20.37
N ASN A 659 26.92 -22.70 -20.66
CA ASN A 659 26.03 -23.79 -21.11
C ASN A 659 25.74 -24.83 -20.00
N VAL A 660 24.54 -25.38 -19.83
CA VAL A 660 23.31 -25.34 -20.65
C VAL A 660 22.16 -25.95 -19.83
N GLU A 661 20.97 -25.40 -20.10
CA GLU A 661 19.60 -25.95 -20.21
C GLU A 661 19.18 -27.27 -19.57
N SER A 662 17.91 -27.27 -19.10
CA SER A 662 16.73 -27.96 -19.70
C SER A 662 15.72 -28.26 -18.57
N SER A 663 14.54 -27.64 -18.56
CA SER A 663 13.25 -28.04 -19.18
C SER A 663 12.56 -29.25 -18.53
N SER A 664 11.23 -29.12 -18.37
CA SER A 664 10.22 -30.15 -18.01
C SER A 664 10.32 -30.66 -16.56
N ASP A 665 9.28 -31.06 -15.84
CA ASP A 665 7.86 -31.24 -16.11
C ASP A 665 7.15 -31.42 -14.74
N SER A 666 5.84 -31.19 -14.72
CA SER A 666 4.81 -31.87 -13.91
C SER A 666 4.97 -32.20 -12.42
N GLU A 667 3.82 -32.02 -11.74
CA GLU A 667 3.23 -32.87 -10.71
C GLU A 667 3.11 -32.35 -9.26
N ILE A 668 1.85 -32.38 -8.87
CA ILE A 668 1.19 -32.09 -7.61
C ILE A 668 1.46 -33.26 -6.66
N GLU A 669 1.77 -32.99 -5.38
CA GLU A 669 1.36 -33.93 -4.33
C GLU A 669 1.05 -33.26 -2.99
N TYR A 670 -0.05 -33.74 -2.43
CA TYR A 670 -0.68 -33.40 -1.17
C TYR A 670 0.21 -33.73 0.03
N SER A 671 0.18 -32.89 1.07
CA SER A 671 0.60 -33.27 2.42
C SER A 671 -0.55 -32.98 3.39
N SER A 672 -1.13 -34.06 3.93
CA SER A 672 -2.01 -34.01 5.11
C SER A 672 -1.18 -34.19 6.38
N PRO A 673 -1.60 -33.62 7.52
CA PRO A 673 -0.83 -33.66 8.77
C PRO A 673 -1.14 -34.91 9.61
N SER A 674 -0.15 -35.27 10.42
CA SER A 674 -0.20 -36.30 11.46
C SER A 674 -0.82 -35.79 12.77
N ALA A 675 -1.67 -36.61 13.37
CA ALA A 675 -1.99 -36.71 14.80
C ALA A 675 -2.75 -38.05 14.95
N GLY A 676 -2.44 -38.99 15.84
CA GLY A 676 -2.02 -38.86 17.23
C GLY A 676 -3.03 -39.68 18.04
N GLN A 677 -2.58 -40.84 18.56
CA GLN A 677 -3.35 -41.87 19.26
C GLN A 677 -3.89 -41.45 20.65
N ALA A 678 -4.94 -42.18 21.04
CA ALA A 678 -5.32 -42.63 22.39
C ALA A 678 -5.89 -41.61 23.40
N ASP A 679 -7.21 -41.69 23.64
CA ASP A 679 -7.82 -42.42 24.78
C ASP A 679 -9.27 -42.81 24.44
#